data_AF-D9W9B3-F1
#
_entry.id   AF-D9W9B3-F1
#
_cell.length_a   1.000
_cell.length_b   1.000
_cell.length_c   1.000
_cell.angle_alpha   90.00
_cell.angle_beta   90.00
_cell.angle_gamma   90.00
#
_symmetry.space_group_name_H-M   'P 1'
#
loop_
_entity.id
_entity.type
_entity.pdbx_description
1 polymer ?
#
loop_
_entity_poly.entity_id
_entity_poly.type
_entity_poly.pdbx_seq_one_letter_code
_entity_poly.pdbx_strand_id
1 'polypeptide(L)'
;DPTEVEVTDLRFHELLTIAEHTDLSTTVTVAAPDRATCEIFGRDDEGTWIRQADAVLRRLAAPVRPRPASVRTLALRHPAPVDPAALYANLRARGIEHGPAFNGISEVHTSRLGNSFWARVRIPEAARTPGNALRIHPVLVDLCAQLLVAGLLKDGDQGLVLPVGIQTARVLGDPATAVYCHARLTAESTAGTLVGHIRLLDGEGRPILAIDGLRIARRAVQQTTEVDQWFLEIGWKRAEPPAPDDARPPGHWLIVGEGDGTAHTASEALRAAGATTRLWEPPLDDTPLDALREDFTARLTGPGALPRGVVLLCAAPPRTDGPEDTQADDSDDSGGDALRRTRRLLATAQALAAAPAGPNGPPRLYAVTRGARAVTPEDMPDPAQSALRGLVRVLAYEHPELRATLVDTDPAAPLDLVPELLADAAEDEIALRDGTRHTARLAYAPLTDTERTTAAARTVRCGTDGFRLRAGRLGDLGTLELATAERRPPGPGEAELRVLAAGMNFRDVLTAMGLLPGDRDVRYRLGFECAGEVTAVGPGVDHVRVGDRVVAADARGGAFGSFTVVPADCTGPIPDGLDPATAAGLPLAFITAWYALRHVAHVTAGERVLIHSATGGTGLAAIAVARLLGAEVLATAGSEDKRRYLHSMGITHVMDSRSLDFRDEIREATGGEGVDVVLNSLSGAAIRAGLESLRPFGRFIELGVRDILSDAPLGLSPLRHNITFSTVDLVELQTSRPAVFAAMLHEVLDEFAAGRLKPLRCTTYPLADVTEAFRQMAGARHLGKLVLTLPQQGEISAVLPDGPLPVRPGGTYLITGGLRGLGLATARWLAAQGAGHLVLNGRTAPLAADAQTLAELSATGTRITVILGDIGRPGTADRLVTAATRDGARLDGVVHCAMVLDDAAVTNIHDDQLHRVWTPKVTGAWRLHRATAGMRLDWFAVFSSMASLLGNPGQGAYAAAN
;
A
#
# COMPACT_ATOMS: atom_id res chain seq x y z
N ASP A 1 -27.28 40.49 -6.15
CA ASP A 1 -25.92 40.97 -5.83
C ASP A 1 -25.15 39.84 -5.12
N PRO A 2 -23.84 39.58 -5.35
CA PRO A 2 -23.09 38.55 -4.61
C PRO A 2 -23.16 38.70 -3.08
N THR A 3 -23.38 39.92 -2.58
CA THR A 3 -23.56 40.20 -1.14
C THR A 3 -24.92 39.73 -0.60
N GLU A 4 -25.84 39.33 -1.48
CA GLU A 4 -27.16 38.77 -1.15
C GLU A 4 -27.18 37.23 -1.26
N VAL A 5 -26.05 36.59 -1.60
CA VAL A 5 -25.97 35.14 -1.78
C VAL A 5 -25.01 34.54 -0.76
N GLU A 6 -25.50 33.55 -0.03
CA GLU A 6 -24.68 32.66 0.79
C GLU A 6 -24.49 31.33 0.07
N VAL A 7 -23.24 30.86 0.02
CA VAL A 7 -22.92 29.49 -0.40
C VAL A 7 -22.82 28.65 0.85
N THR A 8 -23.59 27.56 0.92
CA THR A 8 -23.64 26.62 2.05
C THR A 8 -23.32 25.21 1.59
N ASP A 9 -22.73 24.41 2.48
CA ASP A 9 -22.41 23.00 2.25
C ASP A 9 -21.59 22.75 0.97
N LEU A 10 -20.63 23.62 0.67
CA LEU A 10 -19.72 23.41 -0.47
C LEU A 10 -18.83 22.19 -0.18
N ARG A 11 -18.81 21.23 -1.09
CA ARG A 11 -18.03 19.99 -0.99
C ARG A 11 -17.18 19.82 -2.24
N PHE A 12 -15.94 19.40 -2.04
CA PHE A 12 -15.03 18.99 -3.10
C PHE A 12 -14.94 17.46 -3.07
N HIS A 13 -15.31 16.80 -4.17
CA HIS A 13 -15.35 15.33 -4.25
C HIS A 13 -14.06 14.77 -4.80
N GLU A 14 -13.57 15.37 -5.88
CA GLU A 14 -12.43 14.89 -6.64
C GLU A 14 -11.44 16.02 -6.94
N LEU A 15 -10.17 15.65 -7.18
CA LEU A 15 -9.17 16.59 -7.68
C LEU A 15 -9.31 16.72 -9.20
N LEU A 16 -9.44 17.96 -9.67
CA LEU A 16 -9.47 18.25 -11.09
C LEU A 16 -8.04 18.44 -11.62
N THR A 17 -7.57 17.51 -12.44
CA THR A 17 -6.32 17.68 -13.21
C THR A 17 -6.55 18.69 -14.34
N ILE A 18 -5.66 19.67 -14.46
CA ILE A 18 -5.76 20.71 -15.48
C ILE A 18 -4.78 20.39 -16.61
N ALA A 19 -5.30 20.25 -17.84
CA ALA A 19 -4.52 20.17 -19.06
C ALA A 19 -4.54 21.51 -19.83
N GLU A 20 -3.86 21.60 -20.97
CA GLU A 20 -3.90 22.78 -21.85
C GLU A 20 -5.36 23.18 -22.19
N HIS A 21 -6.24 22.19 -22.31
CA HIS A 21 -7.69 22.38 -22.40
C HIS A 21 -8.40 21.49 -21.36
N THR A 22 -9.25 22.09 -20.52
CA THR A 22 -10.01 21.38 -19.49
C THR A 22 -11.49 21.76 -19.59
N ASP A 23 -12.34 20.79 -19.94
CA ASP A 23 -13.79 20.98 -20.05
C ASP A 23 -14.44 20.99 -18.67
N LEU A 24 -15.23 22.03 -18.40
CA LEU A 24 -16.01 22.17 -17.18
C LEU A 24 -17.48 22.49 -17.49
N SER A 25 -18.37 21.89 -16.72
CA SER A 25 -19.80 22.16 -16.78
C SER A 25 -20.33 22.51 -15.39
N THR A 26 -21.04 23.63 -15.29
CA THR A 26 -21.69 24.06 -14.04
C THR A 26 -23.19 24.03 -14.23
N THR A 27 -23.88 23.26 -13.38
CA THR A 27 -25.34 23.17 -13.36
C THR A 27 -25.87 23.85 -12.11
N VAL A 28 -26.83 24.77 -12.27
CA VAL A 28 -27.54 25.40 -11.15
C VAL A 28 -29.02 25.08 -11.24
N THR A 29 -29.57 24.44 -10.22
CA THR A 29 -30.98 24.04 -10.16
C THR A 29 -31.68 24.79 -9.04
N VAL A 30 -32.68 25.61 -9.38
CA VAL A 30 -33.47 26.36 -8.39
C VAL A 30 -34.45 25.41 -7.71
N ALA A 31 -34.29 25.20 -6.41
CA ALA A 31 -35.15 24.33 -5.60
C ALA A 31 -36.29 25.11 -4.94
N ALA A 32 -36.09 26.40 -4.66
CA ALA A 32 -37.06 27.32 -4.07
C ALA A 32 -36.72 28.78 -4.42
N PRO A 33 -37.62 29.76 -4.20
CA PRO A 33 -37.38 31.17 -4.54
C PRO A 33 -36.12 31.79 -3.92
N ASP A 34 -35.67 31.26 -2.79
CA ASP A 34 -34.47 31.69 -2.05
C ASP A 34 -33.37 30.62 -2.03
N ARG A 35 -33.50 29.51 -2.78
CA ARG A 35 -32.58 28.36 -2.69
C ARG A 35 -32.32 27.69 -4.04
N ALA A 36 -31.06 27.44 -4.34
CA ALA A 36 -30.63 26.64 -5.49
C ALA A 36 -29.54 25.65 -5.10
N THR A 37 -29.39 24.56 -5.84
CA THR A 37 -28.21 23.69 -5.80
C THR A 37 -27.29 24.04 -6.96
N CYS A 38 -25.99 23.94 -6.75
CA CYS A 38 -24.95 24.16 -7.75
C CYS A 38 -24.06 22.92 -7.80
N GLU A 39 -23.85 22.37 -8.98
CA GLU A 39 -22.99 21.21 -9.20
C GLU A 39 -21.99 21.54 -10.32
N ILE A 40 -20.73 21.19 -10.11
CA ILE A 40 -19.64 21.40 -11.06
C ILE A 40 -19.11 20.03 -11.48
N PHE A 41 -18.99 19.83 -12.80
CA PHE A 41 -18.50 18.61 -13.43
C PHE A 41 -17.26 18.91 -14.27
N GLY A 42 -16.34 17.96 -14.31
CA GLY A 42 -15.16 17.96 -15.19
C GLY A 42 -15.01 16.61 -15.87
N ARG A 43 -14.20 16.54 -16.92
CA ARG A 43 -13.88 15.27 -17.58
C ARG A 43 -12.68 14.58 -16.93
N ASP A 44 -12.73 13.26 -16.83
CA ASP A 44 -11.57 12.42 -16.51
C ASP A 44 -10.71 12.12 -17.76
N ASP A 45 -9.63 11.37 -17.56
CA ASP A 45 -8.68 10.96 -18.61
C ASP A 45 -9.34 10.08 -19.70
N GLU A 46 -10.51 9.48 -19.40
CA GLU A 46 -11.31 8.66 -20.31
C GLU A 46 -12.42 9.47 -21.02
N GLY A 47 -12.59 10.76 -20.68
CA GLY A 47 -13.55 11.67 -21.27
C GLY A 47 -14.95 11.67 -20.62
N THR A 48 -15.13 10.99 -19.49
CA THR A 48 -16.40 10.87 -18.75
C THR A 48 -16.64 12.06 -17.83
N TRP A 49 -17.90 12.55 -17.74
CA TRP A 49 -18.27 13.60 -16.80
C TRP A 49 -18.33 13.11 -15.37
N ILE A 50 -17.46 13.65 -14.51
CA ILE A 50 -17.42 13.38 -13.07
C ILE A 50 -17.78 14.65 -12.31
N ARG A 51 -18.60 14.52 -11.27
CA ARG A 51 -18.94 15.63 -10.38
C ARG A 51 -17.73 15.97 -9.50
N GLN A 52 -17.19 17.17 -9.69
CA GLN A 52 -16.02 17.69 -8.99
C GLN A 52 -16.41 18.38 -7.68
N ALA A 53 -17.51 19.13 -7.68
CA ALA A 53 -17.98 19.86 -6.50
C ALA A 53 -19.51 20.02 -6.48
N ASP A 54 -20.08 20.18 -5.29
CA ASP A 54 -21.48 20.60 -5.10
C ASP A 54 -21.63 21.62 -3.98
N ALA A 55 -22.67 22.45 -4.06
CA ALA A 55 -23.03 23.41 -3.02
C ALA A 55 -24.53 23.78 -3.06
N VAL A 56 -25.01 24.38 -1.98
CA VAL A 56 -26.34 24.98 -1.89
C VAL A 56 -26.20 26.51 -1.84
N LEU A 57 -26.81 27.20 -2.79
CA LEU A 57 -26.89 28.65 -2.86
C LEU A 57 -28.16 29.13 -2.15
N ARG A 58 -28.05 30.13 -1.28
CA ARG A 58 -29.18 30.74 -0.56
C ARG A 58 -29.21 32.24 -0.77
N ARG A 59 -30.37 32.78 -1.15
CA ARG A 59 -30.60 34.22 -1.23
C ARG A 59 -30.98 34.75 0.15
N LEU A 60 -30.25 35.74 0.64
CA LEU A 60 -30.50 36.39 1.92
C LEU A 60 -31.46 37.57 1.74
N ALA A 61 -32.45 37.69 2.63
CA ALA A 61 -33.41 38.80 2.63
C ALA A 61 -32.79 40.15 3.04
N ALA A 62 -31.67 40.11 3.78
CA ALA A 62 -30.89 41.30 4.13
C ALA A 62 -29.40 40.95 4.26
N PRO A 63 -28.47 41.80 3.78
CA PRO A 63 -27.05 41.58 3.94
C PRO A 63 -26.65 41.70 5.42
N VAL A 64 -26.06 40.63 5.96
CA VAL A 64 -25.50 40.63 7.32
C VAL A 64 -24.21 41.45 7.31
N ARG A 65 -24.16 42.53 8.10
CA ARG A 65 -22.95 43.37 8.25
C ARG A 65 -22.19 42.98 9.52
N PRO A 66 -21.14 42.14 9.45
CA PRO A 66 -20.32 41.86 10.61
C PRO A 66 -19.59 43.12 11.11
N ARG A 67 -19.31 43.16 12.41
CA ARG A 67 -18.58 44.27 13.02
C ARG A 67 -17.15 44.33 12.46
N PRO A 68 -16.63 45.52 12.12
CA PRO A 68 -15.23 45.70 11.73
C PRO A 68 -14.28 45.15 12.80
N ALA A 69 -13.24 44.45 12.37
CA ALA A 69 -12.15 44.08 13.23
C ALA A 69 -11.12 45.23 13.24
N SER A 70 -10.66 45.63 14.42
CA SER A 70 -9.52 46.56 14.49
C SER A 70 -8.25 45.81 14.08
N VAL A 71 -7.63 46.18 12.95
CA VAL A 71 -6.35 45.60 12.47
C VAL A 71 -5.28 45.72 13.56
N ARG A 72 -5.21 46.86 14.26
CA ARG A 72 -4.32 47.06 15.42
C ARG A 72 -4.59 46.06 16.54
N THR A 73 -5.86 45.76 16.84
CA THR A 73 -6.22 44.77 17.87
C THR A 73 -5.88 43.34 17.42
N LEU A 74 -6.04 43.03 16.13
CA LEU A 74 -5.60 41.75 15.56
C LEU A 74 -4.08 41.59 15.71
N ALA A 75 -3.29 42.59 15.33
CA ALA A 75 -1.83 42.57 15.51
C ALA A 75 -1.44 42.36 16.98
N LEU A 76 -2.09 43.05 17.93
CA LEU A 76 -1.83 42.87 19.36
C LEU A 76 -2.19 41.46 19.88
N ARG A 77 -3.20 40.80 19.31
CA ARG A 77 -3.60 39.42 19.68
C ARG A 77 -2.71 38.36 19.05
N HIS A 78 -1.92 38.71 18.04
CA HIS A 78 -1.02 37.80 17.31
C HIS A 78 0.43 38.32 17.41
N PRO A 79 1.05 38.26 18.61
CA PRO A 79 2.34 38.92 18.84
C PRO A 79 3.51 38.19 18.20
N ALA A 80 3.38 36.91 17.85
CA ALA A 80 4.48 36.09 17.38
C ALA A 80 4.53 36.07 15.84
N PRO A 81 5.60 36.55 15.19
CA PRO A 81 5.74 36.45 13.76
C PRO A 81 5.97 34.99 13.34
N VAL A 82 5.49 34.66 12.14
CA VAL A 82 5.72 33.40 11.45
C VAL A 82 6.33 33.76 10.09
N ASP A 83 7.46 33.13 9.76
CA ASP A 83 8.10 33.34 8.46
C ASP A 83 7.21 32.79 7.33
N PRO A 84 6.75 33.62 6.38
CA PRO A 84 5.99 33.14 5.23
C PRO A 84 6.75 32.09 4.41
N ALA A 85 8.09 32.17 4.33
CA ALA A 85 8.88 31.17 3.62
C ALA A 85 8.79 29.80 4.29
N ALA A 86 8.72 29.76 5.63
CA ALA A 86 8.50 28.53 6.39
C ALA A 86 7.09 27.95 6.15
N LEU A 87 6.07 28.80 6.01
CA LEU A 87 4.71 28.36 5.61
C LEU A 87 4.72 27.64 4.26
N TYR A 88 5.31 28.24 3.23
CA TYR A 88 5.37 27.61 1.91
C TYR A 88 6.29 26.39 1.88
N ALA A 89 7.40 26.39 2.62
CA ALA A 89 8.25 25.20 2.75
C ALA A 89 7.50 24.03 3.40
N ASN A 90 6.69 24.32 4.42
CA ASN A 90 5.85 23.33 5.11
C ASN A 90 4.74 22.77 4.21
N LEU A 91 4.13 23.61 3.36
CA LEU A 91 3.17 23.18 2.33
C LEU A 91 3.84 22.30 1.26
N ARG A 92 5.04 22.67 0.80
CA ARG A 92 5.82 21.85 -0.16
C ARG A 92 6.21 20.50 0.42
N ALA A 93 6.64 20.46 1.69
CA ALA A 93 6.95 19.21 2.38
C ALA A 93 5.73 18.26 2.49
N ARG A 94 4.51 18.80 2.36
CA ARG A 94 3.24 18.06 2.32
C ARG A 94 2.77 17.74 0.90
N GLY A 95 3.61 17.97 -0.12
CA GLY A 95 3.31 17.70 -1.52
C GLY A 95 2.51 18.79 -2.25
N ILE A 96 2.39 20.00 -1.67
CA ILE A 96 1.62 21.10 -2.27
C ILE A 96 2.55 22.24 -2.66
N GLU A 97 2.84 22.35 -3.95
CA GLU A 97 3.69 23.40 -4.50
C GLU A 97 2.89 24.55 -5.06
N HIS A 98 2.98 25.71 -4.41
CA HIS A 98 2.34 26.94 -4.86
C HIS A 98 3.33 27.75 -5.71
N GLY A 99 3.03 27.88 -7.01
CA GLY A 99 3.80 28.72 -7.92
C GLY A 99 3.66 30.24 -7.65
N PRO A 100 4.34 31.08 -8.45
CA PRO A 100 4.36 32.54 -8.23
C PRO A 100 2.98 33.21 -8.16
N ALA A 101 1.98 32.68 -8.85
CA ALA A 101 0.61 33.18 -8.86
C ALA A 101 -0.14 32.98 -7.52
N PHE A 102 0.26 31.98 -6.73
CA PHE A 102 -0.39 31.62 -5.46
C PHE A 102 0.45 32.01 -4.23
N ASN A 103 1.56 32.73 -4.44
CA ASN A 103 2.45 33.21 -3.38
C ASN A 103 2.09 34.65 -2.94
N GLY A 104 0.91 34.79 -2.34
CA GLY A 104 0.31 36.10 -2.02
C GLY A 104 0.40 36.55 -0.55
N ILE A 105 0.82 35.68 0.36
CA ILE A 105 1.01 35.99 1.79
C ILE A 105 2.40 36.60 2.00
N SER A 106 2.45 37.85 2.51
CA SER A 106 3.71 38.57 2.73
C SER A 106 4.11 38.73 4.19
N GLU A 107 3.15 38.63 5.11
CA GLU A 107 3.37 38.71 6.56
C GLU A 107 2.43 37.72 7.23
N VAL A 108 2.90 36.97 8.24
CA VAL A 108 2.06 36.06 9.04
C VAL A 108 2.41 36.21 10.51
N HIS A 109 1.39 36.25 11.36
CA HIS A 109 1.54 36.25 12.80
C HIS A 109 0.56 35.28 13.44
N THR A 110 0.97 34.65 14.54
CA THR A 110 0.17 33.70 15.30
C THR A 110 -0.19 34.23 16.68
N SER A 111 -1.35 33.79 17.19
CA SER A 111 -1.71 33.94 18.60
C SER A 111 -0.73 33.15 19.49
N ARG A 112 -0.68 33.49 20.78
CA ARG A 112 0.15 32.75 21.76
C ARG A 112 -0.22 31.27 21.86
N LEU A 113 -1.48 30.93 21.61
CA LEU A 113 -1.99 29.56 21.66
C LEU A 113 -1.78 28.80 20.36
N GLY A 114 -1.29 29.43 19.28
CA GLY A 114 -1.05 28.75 18.00
C GLY A 114 -2.31 28.34 17.24
N ASN A 115 -3.49 28.85 17.62
CA ASN A 115 -4.79 28.44 17.07
C ASN A 115 -5.48 29.53 16.24
N SER A 116 -4.81 30.66 16.02
CA SER A 116 -5.35 31.81 15.29
C SER A 116 -4.20 32.53 14.62
N PHE A 117 -4.42 32.96 13.38
CA PHE A 117 -3.42 33.50 12.48
C PHE A 117 -3.92 34.76 11.80
N TRP A 118 -3.07 35.77 11.72
CA TRP A 118 -3.32 37.00 10.99
C TRP A 118 -2.23 37.15 9.92
N ALA A 119 -2.60 37.52 8.70
CA ALA A 119 -1.68 37.70 7.61
C ALA A 119 -1.99 38.92 6.76
N ARG A 120 -0.95 39.49 6.14
CA ARG A 120 -1.08 40.42 5.02
C ARG A 120 -1.09 39.63 3.72
N VAL A 121 -2.10 39.87 2.90
CA VAL A 121 -2.34 39.14 1.65
C VAL A 121 -2.48 40.11 0.48
N ARG A 122 -2.06 39.67 -0.70
CA ARG A 122 -2.26 40.39 -1.96
C ARG A 122 -2.39 39.40 -3.11
N ILE A 123 -3.05 39.81 -4.20
CA ILE A 123 -3.01 39.08 -5.46
C ILE A 123 -1.65 39.34 -6.14
N PRO A 124 -0.80 38.31 -6.33
CA PRO A 124 0.49 38.45 -7.01
C PRO A 124 0.33 38.93 -8.45
N GLU A 125 1.37 39.57 -9.00
CA GLU A 125 1.36 40.05 -10.38
C GLU A 125 1.15 38.92 -11.40
N ALA A 126 1.76 37.76 -11.17
CA ALA A 126 1.59 36.56 -11.99
C ALA A 126 0.14 36.02 -12.05
N ALA A 127 -0.73 36.43 -11.11
CA ALA A 127 -2.15 36.07 -11.09
C ALA A 127 -3.06 37.16 -11.70
N ARG A 128 -2.52 38.34 -12.03
CA ARG A 128 -3.34 39.45 -12.58
C ARG A 128 -3.58 39.23 -14.06
N THR A 129 -4.75 38.71 -14.41
CA THR A 129 -5.21 38.67 -15.80
C THR A 129 -5.81 40.01 -16.24
N PRO A 130 -5.34 40.63 -17.33
CA PRO A 130 -6.02 41.78 -17.91
C PRO A 130 -7.37 41.37 -18.52
N GLY A 131 -8.45 42.08 -18.19
CA GLY A 131 -9.70 42.04 -18.95
C GLY A 131 -10.87 41.23 -18.40
N ASN A 132 -10.72 40.47 -17.29
CA ASN A 132 -11.84 39.78 -16.65
C ASN A 132 -12.03 40.21 -15.19
N ALA A 133 -13.12 40.92 -14.90
CA ALA A 133 -13.50 41.33 -13.55
C ALA A 133 -14.12 40.13 -12.79
N LEU A 134 -13.28 39.22 -12.28
CA LEU A 134 -13.71 38.19 -11.35
C LEU A 134 -14.29 38.85 -10.09
N ARG A 135 -15.48 38.43 -9.67
CA ARG A 135 -16.13 38.97 -8.47
C ARG A 135 -15.37 38.62 -7.19
N ILE A 136 -14.79 37.42 -7.13
CA ILE A 136 -13.82 37.01 -6.11
C ILE A 136 -12.69 36.31 -6.86
N HIS A 137 -11.45 36.72 -6.60
CA HIS A 137 -10.31 36.07 -7.22
C HIS A 137 -10.02 34.72 -6.52
N PRO A 138 -9.91 33.57 -7.23
CA PRO A 138 -9.65 32.27 -6.64
C PRO A 138 -8.41 32.25 -5.74
N VAL A 139 -7.34 32.92 -6.16
CA VAL A 139 -6.12 33.10 -5.34
C VAL A 139 -6.44 33.68 -3.96
N LEU A 140 -7.36 34.64 -3.80
CA LEU A 140 -7.68 35.18 -2.46
C LEU A 140 -8.31 34.12 -1.55
N VAL A 141 -9.15 33.24 -2.10
CA VAL A 141 -9.76 32.12 -1.36
C VAL A 141 -8.70 31.08 -1.02
N ASP A 142 -7.78 30.82 -1.94
CA ASP A 142 -6.68 29.89 -1.71
C ASP A 142 -5.71 30.40 -0.61
N LEU A 143 -5.33 31.68 -0.63
CA LEU A 143 -4.53 32.29 0.44
C LEU A 143 -5.21 32.18 1.81
N CYS A 144 -6.54 32.18 1.86
CA CYS A 144 -7.30 31.94 3.08
C CYS A 144 -7.09 30.49 3.58
N ALA A 145 -7.17 29.51 2.68
CA ALA A 145 -6.92 28.11 2.99
C ALA A 145 -5.46 27.88 3.43
N GLN A 146 -4.49 28.44 2.69
CA GLN A 146 -3.06 28.40 3.04
C GLN A 146 -2.80 28.94 4.45
N LEU A 147 -3.42 30.06 4.83
CA LEU A 147 -3.26 30.64 6.16
C LEU A 147 -3.80 29.73 7.28
N LEU A 148 -4.89 29.00 7.03
CA LEU A 148 -5.42 28.06 8.02
C LEU A 148 -4.46 26.90 8.28
N VAL A 149 -3.71 26.48 7.25
CA VAL A 149 -2.66 25.43 7.36
C VAL A 149 -1.46 25.89 8.19
N ALA A 150 -1.27 27.19 8.43
CA ALA A 150 -0.20 27.68 9.31
C ALA A 150 -0.23 27.09 10.74
N GLY A 151 -1.40 26.58 11.18
CA GLY A 151 -1.53 25.79 12.41
C GLY A 151 -0.66 24.53 12.46
N LEU A 152 -0.26 23.98 11.32
CA LEU A 152 0.53 22.76 11.20
C LEU A 152 2.04 23.01 11.17
N LEU A 153 2.50 24.26 11.26
CA LEU A 153 3.94 24.54 11.21
C LEU A 153 4.74 23.89 12.33
N LYS A 154 4.09 23.58 13.46
CA LYS A 154 4.68 22.88 14.60
C LYS A 154 4.37 21.38 14.62
N ASP A 155 3.63 20.88 13.63
CA ASP A 155 3.29 19.47 13.51
C ASP A 155 4.42 18.72 12.79
N GLY A 156 4.82 17.58 13.35
CA GLY A 156 5.84 16.71 12.77
C GLY A 156 5.31 15.89 11.58
N ASP A 157 3.99 15.72 11.48
CA ASP A 157 3.33 14.97 10.40
C ASP A 157 3.31 15.77 9.09
N GLN A 158 3.90 15.20 8.04
CA GLN A 158 3.98 15.79 6.69
C GLN A 158 2.89 15.26 5.74
N GLY A 159 1.77 14.78 6.26
CA GLY A 159 0.63 14.36 5.45
C GLY A 159 0.11 15.47 4.50
N LEU A 160 -0.38 15.05 3.34
CA LEU A 160 -1.03 15.90 2.35
C LEU A 160 -2.28 16.54 2.96
N VAL A 161 -2.46 17.83 2.71
CA VAL A 161 -3.56 18.62 3.27
C VAL A 161 -4.40 19.26 2.17
N LEU A 162 -5.66 18.83 2.04
CA LEU A 162 -6.52 19.31 0.95
C LEU A 162 -7.84 19.87 1.49
N PRO A 163 -8.33 21.00 0.97
CA PRO A 163 -9.67 21.47 1.30
C PRO A 163 -10.71 20.48 0.76
N VAL A 164 -11.61 20.03 1.63
CA VAL A 164 -12.67 19.06 1.28
C VAL A 164 -14.07 19.65 1.39
N GLY A 165 -14.21 20.80 2.04
CA GLY A 165 -15.47 21.53 2.02
C GLY A 165 -15.47 22.81 2.83
N ILE A 166 -16.53 23.59 2.64
CA ILE A 166 -16.81 24.83 3.34
C ILE A 166 -18.26 24.78 3.82
N GLN A 167 -18.48 25.01 5.12
CA GLN A 167 -19.84 25.06 5.65
C GLN A 167 -20.60 26.27 5.14
N THR A 168 -20.03 27.47 5.26
CA THR A 168 -20.61 28.68 4.63
C THR A 168 -19.55 29.63 4.07
N ALA A 169 -19.86 30.29 2.95
CA ALA A 169 -19.05 31.36 2.37
C ALA A 169 -19.93 32.54 1.95
N ARG A 170 -19.50 33.77 2.29
CA ARG A 170 -20.25 35.01 2.06
C ARG A 170 -19.35 36.17 1.65
N VAL A 171 -19.72 36.85 0.56
CA VAL A 171 -19.11 38.13 0.16
C VAL A 171 -19.78 39.27 0.92
N LEU A 172 -19.00 40.14 1.53
CA LEU A 172 -19.47 41.18 2.45
C LEU A 172 -19.08 42.60 2.00
N GLY A 173 -18.08 42.72 1.14
CA GLY A 173 -17.59 43.96 0.56
C GLY A 173 -16.87 43.69 -0.76
N ASP A 174 -16.09 44.65 -1.26
CA ASP A 174 -15.35 44.52 -2.52
C ASP A 174 -14.07 43.69 -2.33
N PRO A 175 -13.94 42.48 -2.90
CA PRO A 175 -12.76 41.63 -2.80
C PRO A 175 -11.48 42.26 -3.33
N ALA A 176 -11.56 43.26 -4.21
CA ALA A 176 -10.39 44.00 -4.69
C ALA A 176 -9.71 44.84 -3.60
N THR A 177 -10.42 45.14 -2.50
CA THR A 177 -9.90 45.93 -1.37
C THR A 177 -9.23 45.08 -0.30
N ALA A 178 -9.18 43.75 -0.46
CA ALA A 178 -8.61 42.84 0.53
C ALA A 178 -7.11 43.10 0.77
N VAL A 179 -6.73 43.30 2.03
CA VAL A 179 -5.34 43.52 2.46
C VAL A 179 -4.93 42.53 3.55
N TYR A 180 -5.86 42.11 4.41
CA TYR A 180 -5.56 41.23 5.54
C TYR A 180 -6.44 39.98 5.54
N CYS A 181 -5.92 38.91 6.09
CA CYS A 181 -6.65 37.68 6.33
C CYS A 181 -6.50 37.26 7.80
N HIS A 182 -7.60 36.88 8.45
CA HIS A 182 -7.62 36.37 9.81
C HIS A 182 -8.26 34.99 9.81
N ALA A 183 -7.50 33.97 10.20
CA ALA A 183 -7.94 32.59 10.30
C ALA A 183 -7.92 32.11 11.75
N ARG A 184 -8.89 31.29 12.16
CA ARG A 184 -8.97 30.70 13.50
C ARG A 184 -9.41 29.25 13.42
N LEU A 185 -8.64 28.37 14.02
CA LEU A 185 -8.98 26.96 14.17
C LEU A 185 -10.11 26.77 15.19
N THR A 186 -10.97 25.78 14.95
CA THR A 186 -12.05 25.39 15.86
C THR A 186 -11.66 24.14 16.66
N ALA A 187 -12.41 23.89 17.74
CA ALA A 187 -12.28 22.68 18.55
C ALA A 187 -12.70 21.40 17.80
N GLU A 188 -13.36 21.52 16.63
CA GLU A 188 -13.70 20.39 15.75
C GLU A 188 -12.48 19.82 14.99
N SER A 189 -11.32 20.48 15.08
CA SER A 189 -10.09 19.98 14.47
C SER A 189 -9.63 18.70 15.17
N THR A 190 -9.32 17.67 14.39
CA THR A 190 -8.84 16.36 14.84
C THR A 190 -7.48 16.05 14.22
N ALA A 191 -6.88 14.89 14.55
CA ALA A 191 -5.66 14.43 13.91
C ALA A 191 -5.81 14.24 12.39
N GLY A 192 -7.02 13.93 11.89
CA GLY A 192 -7.29 13.69 10.47
C GLY A 192 -7.89 14.87 9.71
N THR A 193 -8.35 15.93 10.39
CA THR A 193 -9.08 17.05 9.75
C THR A 193 -8.84 18.35 10.50
N LEU A 194 -8.50 19.41 9.79
CA LEU A 194 -8.50 20.78 10.32
C LEU A 194 -9.80 21.49 9.97
N VAL A 195 -10.37 22.20 10.93
CA VAL A 195 -11.58 23.00 10.74
C VAL A 195 -11.36 24.42 11.22
N GLY A 196 -11.74 25.41 10.42
CA GLY A 196 -11.48 26.81 10.75
C GLY A 196 -12.48 27.82 10.19
N HIS A 197 -12.48 28.99 10.81
CA HIS A 197 -13.18 30.19 10.34
C HIS A 197 -12.18 31.22 9.83
N ILE A 198 -12.49 31.87 8.72
CA ILE A 198 -11.61 32.83 8.06
C ILE A 198 -12.39 34.11 7.72
N ARG A 199 -11.72 35.24 7.90
CA ARG A 199 -12.20 36.58 7.55
C ARG A 199 -11.15 37.30 6.72
N LEU A 200 -11.51 37.66 5.49
CA LEU A 200 -10.72 38.56 4.65
C LEU A 200 -11.14 39.99 4.96
N LEU A 201 -10.20 40.92 5.11
CA LEU A 201 -10.44 42.29 5.58
C LEU A 201 -9.79 43.32 4.64
N ASP A 202 -10.39 44.49 4.53
CA ASP A 202 -9.79 45.66 3.86
C ASP A 202 -8.72 46.37 4.71
N GLY A 203 -8.14 47.45 4.18
CA GLY A 203 -7.13 48.26 4.86
C GLY A 203 -7.59 48.84 6.20
N GLU A 204 -8.90 49.11 6.34
CA GLU A 204 -9.55 49.61 7.55
C GLU A 204 -9.99 48.50 8.52
N GLY A 205 -9.87 47.23 8.13
CA GLY A 205 -10.25 46.06 8.94
C GLY A 205 -11.72 45.65 8.84
N ARG A 206 -12.45 46.14 7.83
CA ARG A 206 -13.83 45.74 7.56
C ARG A 206 -13.84 44.38 6.84
N PRO A 207 -14.71 43.43 7.23
CA PRO A 207 -14.79 42.15 6.56
C PRO A 207 -15.30 42.25 5.12
N ILE A 208 -14.58 41.60 4.22
CA ILE A 208 -14.84 41.54 2.78
C ILE A 208 -15.32 40.16 2.36
N LEU A 209 -14.80 39.10 2.97
CA LEU A 209 -15.21 37.71 2.78
C LEU A 209 -15.24 37.00 4.13
N ALA A 210 -16.30 36.24 4.37
CA ALA A 210 -16.40 35.34 5.51
C ALA A 210 -16.51 33.90 5.01
N ILE A 211 -15.61 33.04 5.50
CA ILE A 211 -15.64 31.59 5.31
C ILE A 211 -15.78 30.97 6.69
N ASP A 212 -16.85 30.22 6.93
CA ASP A 212 -17.05 29.48 8.16
C ASP A 212 -16.99 27.98 7.91
N GLY A 213 -16.29 27.28 8.79
CA GLY A 213 -16.13 25.83 8.70
C GLY A 213 -15.42 25.38 7.43
N LEU A 214 -14.32 26.04 7.04
CA LEU A 214 -13.40 25.50 6.05
C LEU A 214 -12.80 24.21 6.63
N ARG A 215 -13.00 23.10 5.95
CA ARG A 215 -12.51 21.78 6.32
C ARG A 215 -11.37 21.38 5.41
N ILE A 216 -10.23 21.02 6.01
CA ILE A 216 -9.05 20.52 5.33
C ILE A 216 -8.81 19.09 5.82
N ALA A 217 -8.90 18.11 4.93
CA ALA A 217 -8.57 16.74 5.25
C ALA A 217 -7.06 16.54 5.24
N ARG A 218 -6.58 15.73 6.18
CA ARG A 218 -5.19 15.30 6.27
C ARG A 218 -5.12 13.85 5.81
N ARG A 219 -4.35 13.60 4.77
CA ARG A 219 -3.99 12.24 4.36
C ARG A 219 -2.53 12.01 4.72
N ALA A 220 -2.27 11.00 5.53
CA ALA A 220 -0.91 10.50 5.66
C ALA A 220 -0.47 10.06 4.27
N VAL A 221 0.45 10.82 3.67
CA VAL A 221 1.18 10.34 2.49
C VAL A 221 2.00 9.18 3.02
N GLN A 222 1.96 8.03 2.34
CA GLN A 222 2.97 7.00 2.53
C GLN A 222 4.30 7.72 2.38
N GLN A 223 5.01 7.95 3.49
CA GLN A 223 6.40 8.32 3.38
C GLN A 223 7.02 7.18 2.59
N THR A 224 7.40 7.44 1.34
CA THR A 224 8.48 6.69 0.74
C THR A 224 9.58 6.78 1.78
N THR A 225 9.92 5.66 2.38
CA THR A 225 11.03 5.65 3.32
C THR A 225 12.24 6.21 2.57
N GLU A 226 13.16 6.93 3.22
CA GLU A 226 14.37 7.43 2.53
C GLU A 226 15.06 6.30 1.73
N VAL A 227 14.95 5.06 2.22
CA VAL A 227 15.43 3.84 1.57
C VAL A 227 14.74 3.54 0.24
N ASP A 228 13.45 3.83 0.08
CA ASP A 228 12.72 3.61 -1.19
C ASP A 228 13.26 4.51 -2.31
N GLN A 229 13.93 5.61 -1.96
CA GLN A 229 14.60 6.50 -2.91
C GLN A 229 16.01 6.02 -3.30
N TRP A 230 16.50 4.91 -2.71
CA TRP A 230 17.83 4.36 -2.99
C TRP A 230 17.82 3.21 -4.00
N PHE A 231 16.66 2.59 -4.25
CA PHE A 231 16.54 1.47 -5.19
C PHE A 231 16.51 1.95 -6.64
N LEU A 232 17.39 1.37 -7.45
CA LEU A 232 17.55 1.65 -8.88
C LEU A 232 17.56 0.32 -9.63
N GLU A 233 16.81 0.26 -10.72
CA GLU A 233 16.77 -0.92 -11.61
C GLU A 233 16.85 -0.51 -13.07
N ILE A 234 17.29 -1.45 -13.90
CA ILE A 234 17.26 -1.31 -15.35
C ILE A 234 15.87 -1.76 -15.83
N GLY A 235 15.07 -0.80 -16.28
CA GLY A 235 13.80 -1.07 -16.96
C GLY A 235 14.00 -1.18 -18.47
N TRP A 236 13.33 -2.15 -19.09
CA TRP A 236 13.32 -2.32 -20.54
C TRP A 236 12.09 -1.64 -21.14
N LYS A 237 12.32 -0.66 -22.02
CA LYS A 237 11.23 0.04 -22.71
C LYS A 237 11.13 -0.45 -24.14
N ARG A 238 9.91 -0.80 -24.57
CA ARG A 238 9.64 -1.08 -25.98
C ARG A 238 10.06 0.13 -26.82
N ALA A 239 10.81 -0.14 -27.88
CA ALA A 239 11.29 0.85 -28.81
C ALA A 239 10.92 0.43 -30.23
N GLU A 240 10.73 1.40 -31.12
CA GLU A 240 10.57 1.12 -32.53
C GLU A 240 11.89 0.59 -33.12
N PRO A 241 11.83 -0.30 -34.13
CA PRO A 241 13.01 -0.69 -34.89
C PRO A 241 13.69 0.56 -35.49
N PRO A 242 15.03 0.63 -35.48
CA PRO A 242 15.73 1.78 -36.01
C PRO A 242 15.54 1.84 -37.53
N ALA A 243 15.41 3.06 -38.07
CA ALA A 243 15.34 3.27 -39.51
C ALA A 243 16.68 2.86 -40.16
N PRO A 244 16.67 2.21 -41.33
CA PRO A 244 17.90 1.87 -42.04
C PRO A 244 18.68 3.14 -42.41
N ASP A 245 20.00 3.11 -42.19
CA ASP A 245 20.89 4.18 -42.65
C ASP A 245 21.23 3.95 -44.12
N ASP A 246 20.31 4.33 -45.01
CA ASP A 246 20.45 4.16 -46.47
C ASP A 246 21.63 4.98 -47.05
N ALA A 247 22.18 5.93 -46.29
CA ALA A 247 23.30 6.76 -46.72
C ALA A 247 24.66 6.04 -46.59
N ARG A 248 24.75 4.95 -45.81
CA ARG A 248 26.01 4.28 -45.49
C ARG A 248 26.03 2.84 -46.02
N PRO A 249 26.99 2.47 -46.90
CA PRO A 249 27.03 1.12 -47.45
C PRO A 249 27.23 0.07 -46.33
N PRO A 250 26.67 -1.16 -46.45
CA PRO A 250 26.74 -2.19 -45.43
C PRO A 250 28.15 -2.51 -44.93
N GLY A 251 29.16 -2.46 -45.81
CA GLY A 251 30.58 -2.53 -45.44
C GLY A 251 31.11 -3.92 -45.11
N HIS A 252 32.31 -3.98 -44.51
CA HIS A 252 32.98 -5.22 -44.09
C HIS A 252 32.76 -5.48 -42.59
N TRP A 253 32.51 -6.71 -42.16
CA TRP A 253 32.23 -7.08 -40.77
C TRP A 253 33.08 -8.27 -40.33
N LEU A 254 33.55 -8.25 -39.08
CA LEU A 254 34.17 -9.40 -38.43
C LEU A 254 33.15 -10.02 -37.45
N ILE A 255 32.78 -11.28 -37.69
CA ILE A 255 31.85 -12.01 -36.83
C ILE A 255 32.64 -13.09 -36.10
N VAL A 256 32.58 -13.06 -34.78
CA VAL A 256 33.28 -13.99 -33.90
C VAL A 256 32.25 -14.85 -33.16
N GLY A 257 32.27 -16.15 -33.40
CA GLY A 257 31.36 -17.11 -32.77
C GLY A 257 32.06 -18.10 -31.83
N GLU A 258 31.27 -19.00 -31.24
CA GLU A 258 31.72 -20.07 -30.34
C GLU A 258 31.66 -21.47 -30.99
N GLY A 259 31.33 -21.57 -32.29
CA GLY A 259 31.34 -22.81 -33.06
C GLY A 259 30.04 -23.62 -33.03
N ASP A 260 28.93 -23.03 -32.60
CA ASP A 260 27.59 -23.62 -32.56
C ASP A 260 26.75 -23.38 -33.85
N GLY A 261 27.35 -22.75 -34.86
CA GLY A 261 26.71 -22.42 -36.13
C GLY A 261 25.94 -21.10 -36.14
N THR A 262 25.73 -20.43 -34.99
CA THR A 262 25.00 -19.15 -34.94
C THR A 262 25.70 -18.03 -35.72
N ALA A 263 27.02 -17.98 -35.64
CA ALA A 263 27.83 -17.00 -36.35
C ALA A 263 27.82 -17.18 -37.87
N HIS A 264 27.62 -18.42 -38.35
CA HIS A 264 27.38 -18.71 -39.76
C HIS A 264 26.05 -18.11 -40.22
N THR A 265 24.95 -18.32 -39.48
CA THR A 265 23.64 -17.77 -39.81
C THR A 265 23.66 -16.23 -39.85
N ALA A 266 24.27 -15.59 -38.86
CA ALA A 266 24.42 -14.13 -38.84
C ALA A 266 25.25 -13.61 -40.04
N SER A 267 26.30 -14.34 -40.40
CA SER A 267 27.17 -14.05 -41.54
C SER A 267 26.42 -14.12 -42.87
N GLU A 268 25.60 -15.16 -43.07
CA GLU A 268 24.76 -15.33 -44.26
C GLU A 268 23.70 -14.22 -44.36
N ALA A 269 23.04 -13.88 -43.26
CA ALA A 269 22.04 -12.82 -43.22
C ALA A 269 22.64 -11.45 -43.59
N LEU A 270 23.81 -11.11 -43.04
CA LEU A 270 24.51 -9.86 -43.38
C LEU A 270 24.98 -9.83 -44.85
N ARG A 271 25.44 -10.98 -45.39
CA ARG A 271 25.80 -11.09 -46.82
C ARG A 271 24.59 -10.91 -47.72
N ALA A 272 23.44 -11.46 -47.35
CA ALA A 272 22.18 -11.28 -48.08
C ALA A 272 21.74 -9.80 -48.10
N ALA A 273 22.06 -9.05 -47.05
CA ALA A 273 21.85 -7.60 -46.97
C ALA A 273 22.94 -6.74 -47.66
N GLY A 274 23.87 -7.36 -48.40
CA GLY A 274 24.90 -6.66 -49.18
C GLY A 274 26.19 -6.33 -48.43
N ALA A 275 26.41 -6.87 -47.23
CA ALA A 275 27.67 -6.74 -46.49
C ALA A 275 28.70 -7.79 -46.91
N THR A 276 29.98 -7.53 -46.62
CA THR A 276 31.03 -8.57 -46.67
C THR A 276 31.38 -8.99 -45.24
N THR A 277 31.54 -10.28 -45.01
CA THR A 277 31.78 -10.80 -43.65
C THR A 277 32.99 -11.73 -43.62
N ARG A 278 33.83 -11.55 -42.60
CA ARG A 278 34.86 -12.50 -42.19
C ARG A 278 34.40 -13.21 -40.93
N LEU A 279 34.32 -14.53 -41.00
CA LEU A 279 33.93 -15.37 -39.86
C LEU A 279 35.18 -15.86 -39.12
N TRP A 280 35.11 -15.89 -37.79
CA TRP A 280 36.12 -16.50 -36.94
C TRP A 280 35.47 -17.19 -35.74
N GLU A 281 35.67 -18.48 -35.56
CA GLU A 281 35.04 -19.24 -34.47
C GLU A 281 36.12 -19.94 -33.64
N PRO A 282 36.87 -19.19 -32.80
CA PRO A 282 37.79 -19.82 -31.87
C PRO A 282 37.01 -20.58 -30.79
N PRO A 283 37.49 -21.75 -30.34
CA PRO A 283 36.86 -22.48 -29.24
C PRO A 283 36.79 -21.61 -27.98
N LEU A 284 35.74 -21.79 -27.17
CA LEU A 284 35.65 -21.14 -25.86
C LEU A 284 36.49 -21.94 -24.85
N ASP A 285 37.77 -21.62 -24.76
CA ASP A 285 38.74 -22.31 -23.91
C ASP A 285 39.52 -21.32 -23.01
N ASP A 286 40.51 -21.83 -22.28
CA ASP A 286 41.35 -21.05 -21.38
C ASP A 286 42.55 -20.39 -22.10
N THR A 287 42.43 -20.08 -23.40
CA THR A 287 43.46 -19.31 -24.12
C THR A 287 43.75 -17.99 -23.38
N PRO A 288 45.03 -17.68 -23.08
CA PRO A 288 45.40 -16.47 -22.35
C PRO A 288 45.00 -15.18 -23.07
N LEU A 289 44.71 -14.13 -22.30
CA LEU A 289 44.27 -12.83 -22.82
C LEU A 289 45.20 -12.25 -23.90
N ASP A 290 46.52 -12.32 -23.71
CA ASP A 290 47.50 -11.77 -24.65
C ASP A 290 47.51 -12.52 -25.99
N ALA A 291 47.39 -13.85 -25.97
CA ALA A 291 47.33 -14.64 -27.19
C ALA A 291 46.04 -14.33 -27.98
N LEU A 292 44.90 -14.22 -27.29
CA LEU A 292 43.66 -13.77 -27.92
C LEU A 292 43.81 -12.37 -28.52
N ARG A 293 44.41 -11.43 -27.77
CA ARG A 293 44.65 -10.05 -28.23
C ARG A 293 45.50 -10.02 -29.50
N GLU A 294 46.59 -10.78 -29.54
CA GLU A 294 47.45 -10.91 -30.73
C GLU A 294 46.69 -11.46 -31.94
N ASP A 295 45.87 -12.50 -31.75
CA ASP A 295 45.03 -13.08 -32.81
C ASP A 295 44.00 -12.08 -33.35
N PHE A 296 43.36 -11.31 -32.47
CA PHE A 296 42.47 -10.21 -32.85
C PHE A 296 43.22 -9.13 -33.63
N THR A 297 44.37 -8.67 -33.13
CA THR A 297 45.19 -7.65 -33.81
C THR A 297 45.61 -8.10 -35.22
N ALA A 298 46.06 -9.36 -35.39
CA ALA A 298 46.44 -9.90 -36.69
C ALA A 298 45.26 -9.93 -37.68
N ARG A 299 44.03 -10.14 -37.20
CA ARG A 299 42.82 -10.15 -38.04
C ARG A 299 42.33 -8.76 -38.41
N LEU A 300 42.55 -7.78 -37.53
CA LEU A 300 42.25 -6.37 -37.78
C LEU A 300 43.26 -5.71 -38.75
N THR A 301 44.53 -6.15 -38.73
CA THR A 301 45.64 -5.55 -39.50
C THR A 301 46.03 -6.31 -40.79
N GLY A 302 45.35 -7.42 -41.10
CA GLY A 302 45.59 -8.19 -42.34
C GLY A 302 45.25 -7.43 -43.64
N PRO A 303 45.64 -7.94 -44.82
CA PRO A 303 45.38 -7.27 -46.09
C PRO A 303 43.86 -7.13 -46.36
N GLY A 304 43.33 -5.91 -46.20
CA GLY A 304 41.92 -5.58 -46.37
C GLY A 304 41.55 -4.24 -45.73
N ALA A 305 40.31 -3.77 -45.94
CA ALA A 305 39.79 -2.60 -45.24
C ALA A 305 39.40 -2.98 -43.80
N LEU A 306 39.60 -2.06 -42.84
CA LEU A 306 39.14 -2.23 -41.47
C LEU A 306 37.63 -2.54 -41.43
N PRO A 307 37.19 -3.47 -40.56
CA PRO A 307 35.77 -3.77 -40.46
C PRO A 307 34.98 -2.55 -39.95
N ARG A 308 33.75 -2.39 -40.43
CA ARG A 308 32.75 -1.45 -39.92
C ARG A 308 32.40 -1.77 -38.46
N GLY A 309 32.27 -3.06 -38.15
CA GLY A 309 32.01 -3.52 -36.80
C GLY A 309 32.52 -4.93 -36.54
N VAL A 310 32.74 -5.21 -35.27
CA VAL A 310 33.11 -6.54 -34.74
C VAL A 310 31.95 -7.04 -33.90
N VAL A 311 31.44 -8.23 -34.21
CA VAL A 311 30.32 -8.85 -33.50
C VAL A 311 30.83 -10.08 -32.76
N LEU A 312 30.76 -10.07 -31.44
CA LEU A 312 31.03 -11.23 -30.58
C LEU A 312 29.70 -11.90 -30.25
N LEU A 313 29.46 -13.09 -30.80
CA LEU A 313 28.23 -13.85 -30.62
C LEU A 313 28.46 -14.96 -29.59
N CYS A 314 27.72 -14.92 -28.49
CA CYS A 314 27.67 -16.03 -27.52
C CYS A 314 26.83 -17.19 -28.08
N ALA A 315 27.22 -18.43 -27.76
CA ALA A 315 26.44 -19.61 -28.12
C ALA A 315 25.07 -19.62 -27.44
N ALA A 316 24.14 -20.40 -28.01
CA ALA A 316 22.87 -20.70 -27.34
C ALA A 316 23.12 -21.47 -26.02
N PRO A 317 22.35 -21.21 -24.95
CA PRO A 317 22.37 -22.08 -23.79
C PRO A 317 21.89 -23.51 -24.19
N PRO A 318 22.46 -24.57 -23.61
CA PRO A 318 22.04 -25.94 -23.89
C PRO A 318 20.57 -26.15 -23.50
N ARG A 319 19.78 -26.79 -24.39
CA ARG A 319 18.34 -27.03 -24.16
C ARG A 319 18.15 -28.10 -23.08
N THR A 320 17.56 -27.74 -21.94
CA THR A 320 17.06 -28.68 -20.93
C THR A 320 15.61 -29.08 -21.23
N ASP A 321 15.38 -29.81 -22.31
CA ASP A 321 14.05 -30.37 -22.61
C ASP A 321 13.87 -31.72 -21.87
N GLY A 322 13.42 -31.69 -20.59
CA GLY A 322 13.03 -32.89 -19.84
C GLY A 322 12.63 -32.63 -18.37
N PRO A 323 11.72 -33.43 -17.77
CA PRO A 323 11.37 -33.29 -16.35
C PRO A 323 12.56 -33.69 -15.49
N GLU A 324 12.74 -32.96 -14.38
CA GLU A 324 13.83 -33.04 -13.38
C GLU A 324 14.27 -34.48 -13.02
N ASP A 325 15.12 -35.09 -13.85
CA ASP A 325 15.88 -36.27 -13.46
C ASP A 325 17.21 -35.79 -12.87
N THR A 326 17.30 -35.94 -11.56
CA THR A 326 18.41 -35.62 -10.69
C THR A 326 19.67 -36.42 -11.07
N GLN A 327 20.44 -35.87 -11.99
CA GLN A 327 21.90 -35.97 -12.04
C GLN A 327 22.38 -34.77 -12.85
N ALA A 328 22.46 -33.61 -12.17
CA ALA A 328 23.21 -32.48 -12.70
C ALA A 328 24.64 -32.99 -12.95
N ASP A 329 25.00 -33.08 -14.23
CA ASP A 329 26.36 -33.42 -14.63
C ASP A 329 27.31 -32.47 -13.90
N ASP A 330 28.36 -33.01 -13.28
CA ASP A 330 29.28 -32.27 -12.39
C ASP A 330 30.08 -31.15 -13.11
N SER A 331 29.75 -30.89 -14.39
CA SER A 331 30.45 -30.07 -15.37
C SER A 331 29.78 -28.73 -15.71
N ASP A 332 28.71 -28.31 -15.04
CA ASP A 332 28.12 -26.97 -15.27
C ASP A 332 29.06 -25.87 -14.70
N ASP A 333 30.02 -25.47 -15.53
CA ASP A 333 31.03 -24.43 -15.29
C ASP A 333 30.58 -23.08 -15.86
N SER A 334 29.30 -22.72 -15.66
CA SER A 334 28.73 -21.46 -16.18
C SER A 334 29.54 -20.23 -15.71
N GLY A 335 30.13 -20.29 -14.51
CA GLY A 335 31.05 -19.27 -14.00
C GLY A 335 32.43 -19.23 -14.68
N GLY A 336 32.90 -20.35 -15.23
CA GLY A 336 34.12 -20.41 -16.06
C GLY A 336 33.85 -19.95 -17.50
N ASP A 337 32.70 -20.30 -18.07
CA ASP A 337 32.30 -19.82 -19.40
C ASP A 337 32.12 -18.31 -19.42
N ALA A 338 31.50 -17.74 -18.40
CA ALA A 338 31.43 -16.29 -18.23
C ALA A 338 32.82 -15.63 -18.21
N LEU A 339 33.80 -16.24 -17.52
CA LEU A 339 35.17 -15.72 -17.50
C LEU A 339 35.83 -15.77 -18.88
N ARG A 340 35.70 -16.91 -19.58
CA ARG A 340 36.24 -17.10 -20.93
C ARG A 340 35.65 -16.09 -21.91
N ARG A 341 34.34 -15.81 -21.84
CA ARG A 341 33.65 -14.79 -22.65
C ARG A 341 34.10 -13.38 -22.31
N THR A 342 34.21 -13.04 -21.02
CA THR A 342 34.73 -11.73 -20.58
C THR A 342 36.16 -11.52 -21.04
N ARG A 343 37.03 -12.54 -20.96
CA ARG A 343 38.40 -12.50 -21.48
C ARG A 343 38.42 -12.23 -22.99
N ARG A 344 37.56 -12.90 -23.75
CA ARG A 344 37.42 -12.68 -25.19
C ARG A 344 37.00 -11.25 -25.52
N LEU A 345 35.97 -10.72 -24.86
CA LEU A 345 35.52 -9.33 -25.02
C LEU A 345 36.63 -8.32 -24.68
N LEU A 346 37.37 -8.57 -23.59
CA LEU A 346 38.50 -7.74 -23.17
C LEU A 346 39.61 -7.74 -24.22
N ALA A 347 40.02 -8.92 -24.72
CA ALA A 347 41.03 -9.02 -25.78
C ALA A 347 40.60 -8.28 -27.05
N THR A 348 39.32 -8.40 -27.44
CA THR A 348 38.78 -7.67 -28.59
C THR A 348 38.86 -6.16 -28.39
N ALA A 349 38.43 -5.66 -27.23
CA ALA A 349 38.46 -4.25 -26.93
C ALA A 349 39.89 -3.69 -26.90
N GLN A 350 40.84 -4.41 -26.29
CA GLN A 350 42.26 -4.04 -26.28
C GLN A 350 42.85 -4.00 -27.69
N ALA A 351 42.53 -4.98 -28.54
CA ALA A 351 43.00 -5.02 -29.92
C ALA A 351 42.41 -3.88 -30.77
N LEU A 352 41.13 -3.54 -30.56
CA LEU A 352 40.46 -2.42 -31.25
C LEU A 352 41.01 -1.06 -30.79
N ALA A 353 41.23 -0.86 -29.49
CA ALA A 353 41.80 0.37 -28.95
C ALA A 353 43.25 0.61 -29.43
N ALA A 354 44.01 -0.46 -29.69
CA ALA A 354 45.36 -0.37 -30.24
C ALA A 354 45.41 -0.24 -31.78
N ALA A 355 44.30 -0.48 -32.48
CA ALA A 355 44.27 -0.44 -33.94
C ALA A 355 44.29 1.02 -34.46
N PRO A 356 45.02 1.32 -35.55
CA PRO A 356 44.97 2.64 -36.16
C PRO A 356 43.56 2.93 -36.68
N ALA A 357 43.04 4.14 -36.39
CA ALA A 357 41.72 4.54 -36.85
C ALA A 357 41.67 4.58 -38.39
N GLY A 358 40.67 3.93 -38.97
CA GLY A 358 40.40 4.03 -40.41
C GLY A 358 39.81 5.40 -40.78
N PRO A 359 39.58 5.67 -42.07
CA PRO A 359 38.97 6.93 -42.53
C PRO A 359 37.56 7.20 -41.96
N ASN A 360 36.91 6.17 -41.42
CA ASN A 360 35.57 6.22 -40.82
C ASN A 360 35.58 6.03 -39.28
N GLY A 361 36.74 6.15 -38.63
CA GLY A 361 36.92 5.86 -37.20
C GLY A 361 37.23 4.38 -36.91
N PRO A 362 37.34 3.99 -35.62
CA PRO A 362 37.51 2.60 -35.23
C PRO A 362 36.23 1.77 -35.44
N PRO A 363 36.34 0.43 -35.58
CA PRO A 363 35.18 -0.45 -35.69
C PRO A 363 34.27 -0.38 -34.46
N ARG A 364 32.94 -0.39 -34.67
CA ARG A 364 31.98 -0.53 -33.57
C ARG A 364 32.02 -1.94 -32.98
N LEU A 365 32.00 -2.06 -31.66
CA LEU A 365 32.02 -3.34 -30.96
C LEU A 365 30.61 -3.76 -30.52
N TYR A 366 30.16 -4.93 -30.93
CA TYR A 366 28.90 -5.54 -30.51
C TYR A 366 29.17 -6.80 -29.70
N ALA A 367 28.67 -6.85 -28.46
CA ALA A 367 28.56 -8.07 -27.67
C ALA A 367 27.11 -8.56 -27.75
N VAL A 368 26.90 -9.73 -28.33
CA VAL A 368 25.58 -10.31 -28.50
C VAL A 368 25.42 -11.49 -27.58
N THR A 369 24.41 -11.41 -26.73
CA THR A 369 24.04 -12.45 -25.77
C THR A 369 22.70 -13.07 -26.15
N ARG A 370 22.40 -14.24 -25.57
CA ARG A 370 21.18 -15.02 -25.82
C ARG A 370 20.51 -15.34 -24.49
N GLY A 371 19.43 -14.63 -24.20
CA GLY A 371 18.68 -14.78 -22.97
C GLY A 371 19.49 -14.41 -21.72
N ALA A 372 20.41 -13.45 -21.80
CA ALA A 372 21.22 -13.03 -20.65
C ALA A 372 20.53 -11.98 -19.77
N ARG A 373 19.33 -11.52 -20.14
CA ARG A 373 18.58 -10.49 -19.41
C ARG A 373 17.13 -10.90 -19.17
N ALA A 374 16.64 -10.52 -18.00
CA ALA A 374 15.21 -10.50 -17.72
C ALA A 374 14.63 -9.21 -18.32
N VAL A 375 13.98 -9.33 -19.47
CA VAL A 375 13.30 -8.23 -20.18
C VAL A 375 11.80 -8.35 -19.96
N THR A 376 11.29 -9.59 -20.04
CA THR A 376 9.92 -9.93 -19.68
C THR A 376 9.89 -10.73 -18.37
N PRO A 377 8.75 -10.79 -17.65
CA PRO A 377 8.62 -11.58 -16.42
C PRO A 377 8.82 -13.09 -16.60
N GLU A 378 8.74 -13.61 -17.83
CA GLU A 378 8.88 -15.04 -18.15
C GLU A 378 10.33 -15.43 -18.49
N ASP A 379 11.20 -14.44 -18.71
CA ASP A 379 12.59 -14.66 -19.06
C ASP A 379 13.35 -15.31 -17.91
N MET A 380 14.11 -16.38 -18.21
CA MET A 380 15.06 -17.02 -17.29
C MET A 380 16.49 -16.69 -17.72
N PRO A 381 17.17 -15.71 -17.10
CA PRO A 381 18.46 -15.24 -17.60
C PRO A 381 19.58 -16.28 -17.46
N ASP A 382 20.41 -16.41 -18.49
CA ASP A 382 21.66 -17.16 -18.45
C ASP A 382 22.76 -16.34 -17.73
N PRO A 383 23.19 -16.74 -16.52
CA PRO A 383 24.25 -16.03 -15.80
C PRO A 383 25.61 -16.10 -16.52
N ALA A 384 25.85 -17.11 -17.36
CA ALA A 384 27.12 -17.31 -18.06
C ALA A 384 27.42 -16.22 -19.11
N GLN A 385 26.41 -15.46 -19.52
CA GLN A 385 26.51 -14.40 -20.52
C GLN A 385 26.30 -13.00 -19.92
N SER A 386 25.71 -12.93 -18.73
CA SER A 386 25.33 -11.68 -18.05
C SER A 386 26.52 -10.77 -17.73
N ALA A 387 27.69 -11.35 -17.48
CA ALA A 387 28.92 -10.67 -17.07
C ALA A 387 29.48 -9.69 -18.11
N LEU A 388 29.19 -9.89 -19.40
CA LEU A 388 29.73 -9.06 -20.48
C LEU A 388 29.33 -7.58 -20.36
N ARG A 389 28.14 -7.32 -19.81
CA ARG A 389 27.59 -5.97 -19.70
C ARG A 389 28.43 -5.07 -18.82
N GLY A 390 28.98 -5.58 -17.71
CA GLY A 390 29.84 -4.77 -16.84
C GLY A 390 31.02 -4.18 -17.60
N LEU A 391 31.66 -4.98 -18.45
CA LEU A 391 32.76 -4.52 -19.31
C LEU A 391 32.26 -3.60 -20.42
N VAL A 392 31.13 -3.90 -21.08
CA VAL A 392 30.53 -3.01 -22.10
C VAL A 392 30.23 -1.63 -21.52
N ARG A 393 29.69 -1.54 -20.30
CA ARG A 393 29.42 -0.26 -19.63
C ARG A 393 30.69 0.54 -19.36
N VAL A 394 31.76 -0.11 -18.89
CA VAL A 394 33.05 0.57 -18.66
C VAL A 394 33.65 1.08 -19.98
N LEU A 395 33.56 0.28 -21.05
CA LEU A 395 34.00 0.68 -22.39
C LEU A 395 33.26 1.91 -22.92
N ALA A 396 31.98 2.09 -22.59
CA ALA A 396 31.22 3.26 -22.99
C ALA A 396 31.82 4.59 -22.47
N TYR A 397 32.58 4.56 -21.37
CA TYR A 397 33.25 5.73 -20.81
C TYR A 397 34.75 5.78 -21.14
N GLU A 398 35.46 4.65 -21.10
CA GLU A 398 36.90 4.63 -21.39
C GLU A 398 37.22 4.74 -22.87
N HIS A 399 36.38 4.14 -23.71
CA HIS A 399 36.55 4.03 -25.16
C HIS A 399 35.24 4.32 -25.91
N PRO A 400 34.65 5.52 -25.75
CA PRO A 400 33.38 5.89 -26.39
C PRO A 400 33.44 5.79 -27.92
N GLU A 401 34.62 5.92 -28.52
CA GLU A 401 34.86 5.74 -29.95
C GLU A 401 34.52 4.33 -30.45
N LEU A 402 34.62 3.30 -29.60
CA LEU A 402 34.28 1.92 -29.96
C LEU A 402 32.77 1.67 -29.97
N ARG A 403 31.97 2.58 -29.37
CA ARG A 403 30.51 2.47 -29.23
C ARG A 403 30.08 1.06 -28.82
N ALA A 404 30.72 0.52 -27.79
CA ALA A 404 30.48 -0.84 -27.31
C ALA A 404 28.98 -1.01 -27.01
N THR A 405 28.36 -1.97 -27.68
CA THR A 405 26.90 -2.17 -27.67
C THR A 405 26.59 -3.60 -27.23
N LEU A 406 25.72 -3.75 -26.25
CA LEU A 406 25.16 -5.04 -25.84
C LEU A 406 23.82 -5.27 -26.55
N VAL A 407 23.69 -6.40 -27.22
CA VAL A 407 22.42 -6.84 -27.83
C VAL A 407 22.06 -8.20 -27.25
N ASP A 408 21.02 -8.25 -26.43
CA ASP A 408 20.50 -9.51 -25.89
C ASP A 408 19.35 -10.03 -26.74
N THR A 409 19.43 -11.28 -27.17
CA THR A 409 18.45 -11.90 -28.08
C THR A 409 17.71 -13.04 -27.41
N ASP A 410 16.66 -13.54 -28.04
CA ASP A 410 15.95 -14.72 -27.54
C ASP A 410 16.85 -15.96 -27.47
N PRO A 411 16.72 -16.79 -26.42
CA PRO A 411 17.56 -17.98 -26.23
C PRO A 411 17.35 -19.03 -27.33
N ALA A 412 16.15 -19.11 -27.92
CA ALA A 412 15.76 -20.18 -28.85
C ALA A 412 15.36 -19.70 -30.26
N ALA A 413 15.23 -18.39 -30.50
CA ALA A 413 14.74 -17.88 -31.79
C ALA A 413 15.85 -17.81 -32.87
N PRO A 414 15.47 -17.83 -34.17
CA PRO A 414 16.36 -17.47 -35.27
C PRO A 414 16.92 -16.05 -35.07
N LEU A 415 18.22 -15.91 -35.30
CA LEU A 415 18.94 -14.68 -35.02
C LEU A 415 18.80 -13.68 -36.18
N ASP A 416 17.87 -12.73 -36.09
CA ASP A 416 17.80 -11.59 -37.03
C ASP A 416 18.39 -10.32 -36.39
N LEU A 417 19.70 -10.15 -36.57
CA LEU A 417 20.45 -8.97 -36.10
C LEU A 417 20.61 -7.88 -37.16
N VAL A 418 20.28 -8.18 -38.42
CA VAL A 418 20.63 -7.32 -39.56
C VAL A 418 20.06 -5.90 -39.41
N PRO A 419 18.79 -5.72 -39.01
CA PRO A 419 18.23 -4.39 -38.81
C PRO A 419 19.00 -3.57 -37.76
N GLU A 420 19.39 -4.20 -36.64
CA GLU A 420 20.09 -3.51 -35.55
C GLU A 420 21.54 -3.17 -35.93
N LEU A 421 22.26 -4.11 -36.56
CA LEU A 421 23.67 -3.93 -36.93
C LEU A 421 23.84 -2.87 -38.03
N LEU A 422 22.94 -2.82 -39.01
CA LEU A 422 23.08 -1.91 -40.16
C LEU A 422 22.57 -0.49 -39.88
N ALA A 423 21.62 -0.30 -38.96
CA ALA A 423 21.02 1.00 -38.69
C ALA A 423 21.92 2.00 -37.93
N ASP A 424 23.04 1.54 -37.37
CA ASP A 424 24.01 2.35 -36.64
C ASP A 424 23.43 3.25 -35.52
N ALA A 425 22.33 2.79 -34.90
CA ALA A 425 21.58 3.54 -33.90
C ALA A 425 22.42 3.91 -32.65
N ALA A 426 22.01 4.96 -31.96
CA ALA A 426 22.75 5.52 -30.81
C ALA A 426 22.68 4.67 -29.54
N GLU A 427 21.70 3.78 -29.43
CA GLU A 427 21.51 2.92 -28.26
C GLU A 427 22.69 1.94 -28.06
N ASP A 428 23.06 1.72 -26.80
CA ASP A 428 24.19 0.90 -26.36
C ASP A 428 23.76 -0.38 -25.62
N GLU A 429 22.51 -0.48 -25.18
CA GLU A 429 21.93 -1.66 -24.54
C GLU A 429 20.52 -1.97 -25.10
N ILE A 430 20.45 -3.05 -25.88
CA ILE A 430 19.26 -3.47 -26.61
C ILE A 430 18.90 -4.90 -26.22
N ALA A 431 17.60 -5.18 -26.16
CA ALA A 431 17.09 -6.54 -26.13
C ALA A 431 16.04 -6.78 -27.21
N LEU A 432 16.10 -7.94 -27.84
CA LEU A 432 15.14 -8.42 -28.83
C LEU A 432 14.38 -9.59 -28.22
N ARG A 433 13.05 -9.47 -28.15
CA ARG A 433 12.11 -10.48 -27.64
C ARG A 433 10.95 -10.63 -28.60
N ASP A 434 10.78 -11.80 -29.20
CA ASP A 434 9.70 -12.11 -30.14
C ASP A 434 9.55 -11.06 -31.27
N GLY A 435 10.67 -10.64 -31.84
CA GLY A 435 10.71 -9.61 -32.89
C GLY A 435 10.42 -8.18 -32.40
N THR A 436 10.22 -7.98 -31.09
CA THR A 436 10.06 -6.67 -30.47
C THR A 436 11.37 -6.17 -29.90
N ARG A 437 11.73 -4.94 -30.27
CA ARG A 437 12.92 -4.24 -29.79
C ARG A 437 12.66 -3.53 -28.46
N HIS A 438 13.58 -3.67 -27.52
CA HIS A 438 13.58 -3.00 -26.23
C HIS A 438 14.91 -2.31 -25.97
N THR A 439 14.89 -1.17 -25.29
CA THR A 439 16.09 -0.45 -24.86
C THR A 439 16.13 -0.31 -23.35
N ALA A 440 17.33 -0.44 -22.77
CA ALA A 440 17.53 -0.34 -21.34
C ALA A 440 17.46 1.12 -20.86
N ARG A 441 16.79 1.37 -19.73
CA ARG A 441 16.73 2.67 -19.06
C ARG A 441 16.86 2.48 -17.56
N LEU A 442 17.75 3.24 -16.93
CA LEU A 442 17.85 3.26 -15.48
C LEU A 442 16.70 4.08 -14.89
N ALA A 443 16.01 3.55 -13.88
CA ALA A 443 14.95 4.24 -13.18
C ALA A 443 14.99 3.94 -11.68
N TYR A 444 14.42 4.86 -10.88
CA TYR A 444 14.10 4.55 -9.49
C TYR A 444 13.01 3.49 -9.43
N ALA A 445 13.23 2.47 -8.61
CA ALA A 445 12.36 1.30 -8.48
C ALA A 445 12.03 1.07 -6.99
N PRO A 446 11.19 1.94 -6.39
CA PRO A 446 10.77 1.74 -5.01
C PRO A 446 9.98 0.43 -4.88
N LEU A 447 10.17 -0.27 -3.76
CA LEU A 447 9.40 -1.49 -3.48
C LEU A 447 7.90 -1.21 -3.50
N THR A 448 7.21 -1.86 -4.42
CA THR A 448 5.77 -1.79 -4.61
C THR A 448 5.04 -2.45 -3.43
N ASP A 449 3.79 -2.04 -3.19
CA ASP A 449 2.94 -2.68 -2.17
C ASP A 449 2.74 -4.17 -2.46
N THR A 450 2.70 -4.56 -3.75
CA THR A 450 2.62 -5.95 -4.18
C THR A 450 3.87 -6.74 -3.77
N GLU A 451 5.08 -6.21 -3.97
CA GLU A 451 6.32 -6.88 -3.57
C GLU A 451 6.41 -7.01 -2.05
N ARG A 452 6.04 -5.97 -1.30
CA ARG A 452 5.99 -6.03 0.17
C ARG A 452 4.99 -7.07 0.66
N THR A 453 3.80 -7.10 0.08
CA THR A 453 2.75 -8.07 0.42
C THR A 453 3.19 -9.49 0.09
N THR A 454 3.81 -9.70 -1.08
CA THR A 454 4.35 -10.99 -1.50
C THR A 454 5.45 -11.46 -0.56
N ALA A 455 6.38 -10.58 -0.17
CA ALA A 455 7.43 -10.90 0.78
C ALA A 455 6.88 -11.23 2.19
N ALA A 456 5.76 -10.60 2.58
CA ALA A 456 5.07 -10.87 3.83
C ALA A 456 4.12 -12.08 3.76
N ALA A 457 3.75 -12.56 2.56
CA ALA A 457 2.81 -13.65 2.39
C ALA A 457 3.36 -14.96 2.97
N ARG A 458 2.49 -15.69 3.66
CA ARG A 458 2.75 -17.00 4.26
C ARG A 458 1.60 -17.91 3.94
N THR A 459 1.93 -19.13 3.57
CA THR A 459 0.96 -20.21 3.51
C THR A 459 0.60 -20.63 4.93
N VAL A 460 -0.68 -20.57 5.27
CA VAL A 460 -1.23 -21.08 6.53
C VAL A 460 -2.19 -22.22 6.27
N ARG A 461 -2.16 -23.25 7.12
CA ARG A 461 -3.03 -24.42 7.01
C ARG A 461 -4.31 -24.19 7.79
N CYS A 462 -5.43 -24.22 7.07
CA CYS A 462 -6.75 -24.08 7.66
C CYS A 462 -7.05 -25.21 8.65
N GLY A 463 -7.76 -24.88 9.73
CA GLY A 463 -8.07 -25.81 10.82
C GLY A 463 -6.92 -26.08 11.80
N THR A 464 -5.69 -25.63 11.53
CA THR A 464 -4.52 -25.86 12.41
C THR A 464 -3.85 -24.56 12.82
N ASP A 465 -3.49 -23.73 11.84
CA ASP A 465 -2.69 -22.52 12.04
C ASP A 465 -3.61 -21.32 12.37
N GLY A 466 -3.08 -20.37 13.13
CA GLY A 466 -3.79 -19.15 13.51
C GLY A 466 -3.71 -18.09 12.42
N PHE A 467 -4.85 -17.58 11.97
CA PHE A 467 -4.95 -16.42 11.10
C PHE A 467 -6.22 -15.63 11.41
N ARG A 468 -6.25 -14.34 11.06
CA ARG A 468 -7.42 -13.48 11.22
C ARG A 468 -7.47 -12.38 10.18
N LEU A 469 -8.67 -11.87 9.94
CA LEU A 469 -8.87 -10.68 9.15
C LEU A 469 -8.31 -9.45 9.88
N ARG A 470 -7.66 -8.59 9.11
CA ARG A 470 -7.17 -7.30 9.53
C ARG A 470 -7.57 -6.23 8.52
N ALA A 471 -7.87 -5.03 9.01
CA ALA A 471 -7.84 -3.84 8.16
C ALA A 471 -6.40 -3.33 8.01
N GLY A 472 -5.77 -3.56 6.86
CA GLY A 472 -4.40 -3.09 6.58
C GLY A 472 -4.29 -1.58 6.81
N ARG A 473 -5.22 -0.82 6.22
CA ARG A 473 -5.41 0.62 6.43
C ARG A 473 -6.87 0.94 6.80
N LEU A 474 -7.03 1.60 7.95
CA LEU A 474 -8.34 2.12 8.34
C LEU A 474 -8.83 3.18 7.34
N GLY A 475 -10.12 3.14 7.00
CA GLY A 475 -10.73 4.01 6.01
C GLY A 475 -10.75 3.46 4.58
N ASP A 476 -10.10 2.31 4.34
CA ASP A 476 -10.03 1.69 3.03
C ASP A 476 -10.33 0.19 3.08
N LEU A 477 -11.56 -0.16 2.70
CA LEU A 477 -12.03 -1.55 2.65
C LEU A 477 -11.28 -2.40 1.62
N GLY A 478 -10.59 -1.80 0.65
CA GLY A 478 -9.74 -2.52 -0.31
C GLY A 478 -8.48 -3.13 0.32
N THR A 479 -8.13 -2.71 1.54
CA THR A 479 -6.96 -3.19 2.28
C THR A 479 -7.29 -4.24 3.34
N LEU A 480 -8.50 -4.82 3.29
CA LEU A 480 -8.85 -5.96 4.13
C LEU A 480 -8.04 -7.17 3.68
N GLU A 481 -7.28 -7.75 4.61
CA GLU A 481 -6.33 -8.84 4.35
C GLU A 481 -6.35 -9.87 5.47
N LEU A 482 -5.97 -11.11 5.16
CA LEU A 482 -5.72 -12.13 6.18
C LEU A 482 -4.31 -11.98 6.71
N ALA A 483 -4.18 -11.91 8.02
CA ALA A 483 -2.93 -11.83 8.75
C ALA A 483 -2.68 -13.12 9.53
N THR A 484 -1.42 -13.56 9.60
CA THR A 484 -1.02 -14.62 10.53
C THR A 484 -1.29 -14.17 11.96
N ALA A 485 -1.81 -15.07 12.80
CA ALA A 485 -2.11 -14.80 14.19
C ALA A 485 -1.52 -15.89 15.07
N GLU A 486 -0.85 -15.50 16.15
CA GLU A 486 -0.39 -16.46 17.14
C GLU A 486 -1.58 -17.03 17.92
N ARG A 487 -1.58 -18.36 18.11
CA ARG A 487 -2.54 -19.03 18.97
C ARG A 487 -2.02 -19.00 20.39
N ARG A 488 -2.83 -18.50 21.32
CA ARG A 488 -2.53 -18.52 22.76
C ARG A 488 -3.41 -19.55 23.47
N PRO A 489 -2.91 -20.24 24.51
CA PRO A 489 -3.77 -21.04 25.36
C PRO A 489 -4.78 -20.15 26.11
N PRO A 490 -6.00 -20.66 26.39
CA PRO A 490 -6.98 -19.92 27.19
C PRO A 490 -6.52 -19.78 28.65
N GLY A 491 -6.72 -18.59 29.21
CA GLY A 491 -6.47 -18.30 30.63
C GLY A 491 -7.63 -18.73 31.53
N PRO A 492 -7.56 -18.49 32.85
CA PRO A 492 -8.66 -18.81 33.78
C PRO A 492 -9.97 -18.17 33.33
N GLY A 493 -11.06 -18.94 33.32
CA GLY A 493 -12.38 -18.47 32.88
C GLY A 493 -12.57 -18.29 31.37
N GLU A 494 -11.59 -18.66 30.54
CA GLU A 494 -11.65 -18.52 29.08
C GLU A 494 -11.77 -19.88 28.37
N ALA A 495 -12.25 -19.86 27.12
CA ALA A 495 -12.23 -21.00 26.21
C ALA A 495 -11.68 -20.57 24.83
N GLU A 496 -10.87 -21.43 24.20
CA GLU A 496 -10.47 -21.28 22.79
C GLU A 496 -11.50 -21.98 21.91
N LEU A 497 -11.94 -21.28 20.87
CA LEU A 497 -12.88 -21.78 19.87
C LEU A 497 -12.18 -21.84 18.51
N ARG A 498 -12.30 -22.97 17.81
CA ARG A 498 -12.11 -23.03 16.36
C ARG A 498 -13.36 -22.49 15.70
N VAL A 499 -13.23 -21.38 14.98
CA VAL A 499 -14.37 -20.64 14.44
C VAL A 499 -14.84 -21.29 13.14
N LEU A 500 -16.14 -21.60 13.06
CA LEU A 500 -16.77 -22.18 11.87
C LEU A 500 -17.43 -21.08 11.03
N ALA A 501 -18.12 -20.16 11.68
CA ALA A 501 -18.74 -19.01 11.06
C ALA A 501 -18.79 -17.81 12.03
N ALA A 502 -18.77 -16.59 11.51
CA ALA A 502 -18.78 -15.37 12.30
C ALA A 502 -19.82 -14.37 11.79
N GLY A 503 -20.62 -13.81 12.70
CA GLY A 503 -21.65 -12.83 12.36
C GLY A 503 -21.04 -11.46 12.15
N MET A 504 -21.44 -10.80 11.05
CA MET A 504 -20.99 -9.46 10.73
C MET A 504 -21.98 -8.40 11.22
N ASN A 505 -21.44 -7.30 11.75
CA ASN A 505 -22.16 -6.20 12.36
C ASN A 505 -21.77 -4.88 11.71
N PHE A 506 -22.67 -3.88 11.74
CA PHE A 506 -22.36 -2.55 11.19
C PHE A 506 -21.17 -1.89 11.91
N ARG A 507 -20.94 -2.27 13.17
CA ARG A 507 -19.74 -1.92 13.94
C ARG A 507 -18.45 -2.35 13.25
N ASP A 508 -18.40 -3.54 12.64
CA ASP A 508 -17.21 -4.01 11.91
C ASP A 508 -16.85 -3.05 10.78
N VAL A 509 -17.87 -2.58 10.04
CA VAL A 509 -17.70 -1.59 8.96
C VAL A 509 -17.19 -0.26 9.52
N LEU A 510 -17.80 0.26 10.59
CA LEU A 510 -17.35 1.52 11.20
C LEU A 510 -15.91 1.43 11.73
N THR A 511 -15.53 0.29 12.30
CA THR A 511 -14.16 0.01 12.72
C THR A 511 -13.22 0.00 11.52
N ALA A 512 -13.50 -0.78 10.48
CA ALA A 512 -12.65 -0.85 9.28
C ALA A 512 -12.54 0.51 8.55
N MET A 513 -13.60 1.33 8.60
CA MET A 513 -13.61 2.69 8.04
C MET A 513 -12.93 3.74 8.93
N GLY A 514 -12.42 3.37 10.12
CA GLY A 514 -11.76 4.30 11.03
C GLY A 514 -12.70 5.36 11.65
N LEU A 515 -14.01 5.09 11.68
CA LEU A 515 -15.03 6.02 12.19
C LEU A 515 -15.29 5.85 13.69
N LEU A 516 -14.70 4.83 14.33
CA LEU A 516 -14.75 4.62 15.78
C LEU A 516 -13.37 4.90 16.39
N PRO A 517 -13.31 5.53 17.58
CA PRO A 517 -12.06 5.74 18.30
C PRO A 517 -11.44 4.39 18.67
N GLY A 518 -10.13 4.25 18.48
CA GLY A 518 -9.42 3.02 18.79
C GLY A 518 -7.90 3.18 18.74
N ASP A 519 -7.21 2.28 19.42
CA ASP A 519 -5.76 2.10 19.34
C ASP A 519 -5.37 1.36 18.04
N ARG A 520 -4.07 1.09 17.84
CA ARG A 520 -3.59 0.34 16.67
C ARG A 520 -4.14 -1.09 16.61
N ASP A 521 -4.48 -1.69 17.76
CA ASP A 521 -4.99 -3.06 17.85
C ASP A 521 -6.41 -3.20 17.29
N VAL A 522 -7.17 -2.09 17.20
CA VAL A 522 -8.53 -2.10 16.67
C VAL A 522 -8.61 -2.71 15.26
N ARG A 523 -7.51 -2.67 14.49
CA ARG A 523 -7.38 -3.28 13.15
C ARG A 523 -7.52 -4.80 13.15
N TYR A 524 -7.25 -5.45 14.29
CA TYR A 524 -7.29 -6.91 14.48
C TYR A 524 -8.50 -7.40 15.28
N ARG A 525 -9.37 -6.49 15.71
CA ARG A 525 -10.53 -6.77 16.57
C ARG A 525 -11.84 -6.81 15.78
N LEU A 526 -11.78 -7.21 14.50
CA LEU A 526 -12.95 -7.38 13.64
C LEU A 526 -13.68 -8.70 13.96
N GLY A 527 -15.01 -8.66 13.93
CA GLY A 527 -15.88 -9.78 14.26
C GLY A 527 -16.14 -9.89 15.76
N PHE A 528 -17.40 -9.71 16.17
CA PHE A 528 -17.81 -9.63 17.58
C PHE A 528 -18.69 -10.80 18.05
N GLU A 529 -19.01 -11.73 17.16
CA GLU A 529 -19.80 -12.92 17.45
C GLU A 529 -19.44 -14.05 16.48
N CYS A 530 -19.58 -15.29 16.93
CA CYS A 530 -19.35 -16.45 16.09
C CYS A 530 -20.07 -17.71 16.56
N ALA A 531 -20.03 -18.74 15.71
CA ALA A 531 -20.29 -20.12 16.07
C ALA A 531 -19.04 -20.95 15.79
N GLY A 532 -18.68 -21.82 16.73
CA GLY A 532 -17.43 -22.55 16.70
C GLY A 532 -17.48 -23.87 17.48
N GLU A 533 -16.34 -24.54 17.48
CA GLU A 533 -16.11 -25.75 18.28
C GLU A 533 -15.02 -25.46 19.31
N VAL A 534 -15.25 -25.84 20.56
CA VAL A 534 -14.30 -25.62 21.66
C VAL A 534 -13.06 -26.50 21.46
N THR A 535 -11.87 -25.91 21.41
CA THR A 535 -10.60 -26.63 21.23
C THR A 535 -9.76 -26.71 22.50
N ALA A 536 -9.91 -25.74 23.40
CA ALA A 536 -9.26 -25.75 24.70
C ALA A 536 -10.12 -24.98 25.71
N VAL A 537 -10.01 -25.37 26.98
CA VAL A 537 -10.73 -24.75 28.10
C VAL A 537 -9.72 -24.37 29.17
N GLY A 538 -9.81 -23.14 29.67
CA GLY A 538 -8.93 -22.62 30.70
C GLY A 538 -9.32 -23.09 32.11
N PRO A 539 -8.44 -22.86 33.10
CA PRO A 539 -8.73 -23.25 34.48
C PRO A 539 -10.02 -22.61 35.04
N GLY A 540 -10.80 -23.38 35.80
CA GLY A 540 -11.99 -22.88 36.49
C GLY A 540 -13.27 -22.82 35.66
N VAL A 541 -13.27 -23.40 34.45
CA VAL A 541 -14.46 -23.54 33.60
C VAL A 541 -14.94 -24.98 33.62
N ASP A 542 -16.20 -25.20 33.97
CA ASP A 542 -16.82 -26.53 34.12
C ASP A 542 -18.07 -26.75 33.24
N HIS A 543 -18.72 -25.67 32.79
CA HIS A 543 -19.93 -25.68 31.96
C HIS A 543 -19.67 -25.82 30.46
N VAL A 544 -18.42 -25.68 30.00
CA VAL A 544 -17.99 -25.81 28.60
C VAL A 544 -16.91 -26.87 28.48
N ARG A 545 -16.99 -27.75 27.47
CA ARG A 545 -16.04 -28.85 27.24
C ARG A 545 -15.45 -28.82 25.84
N VAL A 546 -14.23 -29.34 25.71
CA VAL A 546 -13.57 -29.53 24.40
C VAL A 546 -14.45 -30.41 23.50
N GLY A 547 -14.67 -29.98 22.27
CA GLY A 547 -15.56 -30.60 21.29
C GLY A 547 -16.99 -30.06 21.27
N ASP A 548 -17.39 -29.26 22.26
CA ASP A 548 -18.72 -28.65 22.28
C ASP A 548 -18.87 -27.66 21.12
N ARG A 549 -20.06 -27.67 20.49
CA ARG A 549 -20.44 -26.69 19.47
C ARG A 549 -21.21 -25.56 20.12
N VAL A 550 -20.65 -24.37 20.05
CA VAL A 550 -21.15 -23.19 20.78
C VAL A 550 -21.32 -22.00 19.86
N VAL A 551 -22.27 -21.14 20.22
CA VAL A 551 -22.26 -19.73 19.82
C VAL A 551 -21.50 -18.92 20.87
N ALA A 552 -20.85 -17.85 20.45
CA ALA A 552 -20.14 -16.94 21.33
C ALA A 552 -20.36 -15.48 20.92
N ALA A 553 -20.43 -14.59 21.91
CA ALA A 553 -20.52 -13.15 21.71
C ALA A 553 -19.44 -12.45 22.55
N ASP A 554 -18.53 -11.74 21.90
CA ASP A 554 -17.51 -10.96 22.59
C ASP A 554 -17.32 -9.62 21.89
N ALA A 555 -17.80 -8.56 22.55
CA ALA A 555 -17.74 -7.20 22.04
C ALA A 555 -16.31 -6.63 22.03
N ARG A 556 -15.33 -7.34 22.58
CA ARG A 556 -13.88 -7.04 22.42
C ARG A 556 -13.36 -7.39 21.03
N GLY A 557 -14.06 -8.26 20.30
CA GLY A 557 -13.82 -8.56 18.89
C GLY A 557 -12.70 -9.57 18.60
N GLY A 558 -12.46 -9.85 17.32
CA GLY A 558 -11.43 -10.79 16.83
C GLY A 558 -11.97 -12.13 16.31
N ALA A 559 -13.29 -12.27 16.16
CA ALA A 559 -13.93 -13.50 15.71
C ALA A 559 -13.77 -13.76 14.20
N PHE A 560 -13.33 -12.79 13.40
CA PHE A 560 -13.02 -13.00 11.98
C PHE A 560 -11.66 -13.66 11.79
N GLY A 561 -11.46 -14.87 12.34
CA GLY A 561 -10.21 -15.62 12.23
C GLY A 561 -10.40 -17.10 12.56
N SER A 562 -9.39 -17.93 12.28
CA SER A 562 -9.48 -19.39 12.44
C SER A 562 -9.73 -19.83 13.89
N PHE A 563 -9.17 -19.11 14.85
CA PHE A 563 -9.33 -19.34 16.28
C PHE A 563 -9.57 -18.04 17.02
N THR A 564 -10.38 -18.09 18.08
CA THR A 564 -10.59 -16.97 19.00
C THR A 564 -10.65 -17.48 20.43
N VAL A 565 -10.24 -16.64 21.39
CA VAL A 565 -10.37 -16.94 22.82
C VAL A 565 -11.39 -15.99 23.42
N VAL A 566 -12.41 -16.54 24.06
CA VAL A 566 -13.54 -15.80 24.62
C VAL A 566 -13.75 -16.15 26.09
N PRO A 567 -14.41 -15.31 26.90
CA PRO A 567 -14.83 -15.68 28.24
C PRO A 567 -15.83 -16.83 28.14
N ALA A 568 -15.67 -17.88 28.93
CA ALA A 568 -16.51 -19.08 28.83
C ALA A 568 -18.01 -18.78 29.09
N ASP A 569 -18.31 -17.83 29.97
CA ASP A 569 -19.68 -17.39 30.27
C ASP A 569 -20.35 -16.62 29.12
N CYS A 570 -19.56 -16.19 28.13
CA CYS A 570 -20.06 -15.54 26.91
C CYS A 570 -20.25 -16.55 25.76
N THR A 571 -20.42 -17.82 26.10
CA THR A 571 -20.71 -18.91 25.16
C THR A 571 -21.98 -19.64 25.56
N GLY A 572 -22.65 -20.28 24.60
CA GLY A 572 -23.78 -21.17 24.85
C GLY A 572 -23.95 -22.18 23.72
N PRO A 573 -24.66 -23.30 23.94
CA PRO A 573 -24.81 -24.33 22.93
C PRO A 573 -25.51 -23.78 21.68
N ILE A 574 -25.11 -24.27 20.50
CA ILE A 574 -25.88 -24.00 19.27
C ILE A 574 -27.28 -24.63 19.42
N PRO A 575 -28.38 -23.88 19.25
CA PRO A 575 -29.73 -24.44 19.33
C PRO A 575 -29.95 -25.59 18.34
N ASP A 576 -30.71 -26.60 18.77
CA ASP A 576 -30.95 -27.81 17.99
C ASP A 576 -31.51 -27.51 16.59
N GLY A 577 -30.91 -28.15 15.58
CA GLY A 577 -31.33 -28.01 14.18
C GLY A 577 -30.79 -26.77 13.46
N LEU A 578 -30.02 -25.90 14.11
CA LEU A 578 -29.35 -24.78 13.45
C LEU A 578 -27.96 -25.17 12.97
N ASP A 579 -27.64 -24.81 11.73
CA ASP A 579 -26.26 -24.87 11.24
C ASP A 579 -25.40 -23.74 11.87
N PRO A 580 -24.07 -23.90 11.91
CA PRO A 580 -23.18 -22.90 12.51
C PRO A 580 -23.26 -21.51 11.87
N ALA A 581 -23.50 -21.39 10.56
CA ALA A 581 -23.57 -20.09 9.91
C ALA A 581 -24.83 -19.33 10.33
N THR A 582 -25.97 -20.00 10.38
CA THR A 582 -27.22 -19.45 10.90
C THR A 582 -27.07 -19.09 12.38
N ALA A 583 -26.43 -19.96 13.18
CA ALA A 583 -26.22 -19.73 14.62
C ALA A 583 -25.29 -18.53 14.90
N ALA A 584 -24.24 -18.34 14.10
CA ALA A 584 -23.29 -17.22 14.24
C ALA A 584 -23.93 -15.85 14.04
N GLY A 585 -25.08 -15.77 13.35
CA GLY A 585 -25.79 -14.52 13.10
C GLY A 585 -26.73 -14.06 14.22
N LEU A 586 -26.91 -14.87 15.27
CA LEU A 586 -27.90 -14.63 16.32
C LEU A 586 -27.42 -13.69 17.44
N PRO A 587 -26.26 -13.94 18.10
CA PRO A 587 -26.03 -13.46 19.45
C PRO A 587 -26.20 -11.94 19.64
N LEU A 588 -25.45 -11.11 18.93
CA LEU A 588 -25.43 -9.66 19.18
C LEU A 588 -26.70 -8.96 18.71
N ALA A 589 -27.30 -9.40 17.61
CA ALA A 589 -28.54 -8.80 17.12
C ALA A 589 -29.67 -8.98 18.16
N PHE A 590 -29.80 -10.19 18.71
CA PHE A 590 -30.82 -10.49 19.72
C PHE A 590 -30.47 -9.96 21.10
N ILE A 591 -29.21 -10.03 21.56
CA ILE A 591 -28.82 -9.41 22.84
C ILE A 591 -29.08 -7.91 22.81
N THR A 592 -28.77 -7.22 21.71
CA THR A 592 -29.05 -5.78 21.56
C THR A 592 -30.55 -5.51 21.68
N ALA A 593 -31.37 -6.25 20.92
CA ALA A 593 -32.83 -6.11 20.94
C ALA A 593 -33.44 -6.43 22.31
N TRP A 594 -32.97 -7.51 22.94
CA TRP A 594 -33.42 -7.96 24.25
C TRP A 594 -33.12 -6.93 25.33
N TYR A 595 -31.88 -6.45 25.40
CA TYR A 595 -31.49 -5.44 26.35
C TYR A 595 -32.26 -4.13 26.12
N ALA A 596 -32.32 -3.66 24.87
CA ALA A 596 -32.98 -2.41 24.52
C ALA A 596 -34.48 -2.42 24.86
N LEU A 597 -35.22 -3.47 24.47
CA LEU A 597 -36.68 -3.51 24.61
C LEU A 597 -37.11 -4.00 26.00
N ARG A 598 -36.43 -4.99 26.59
CA ARG A 598 -36.86 -5.60 27.86
C ARG A 598 -36.24 -4.93 29.07
N HIS A 599 -34.94 -4.63 29.04
CA HIS A 599 -34.20 -4.13 30.20
C HIS A 599 -34.14 -2.60 30.28
N VAL A 600 -34.04 -1.92 29.14
CA VAL A 600 -33.94 -0.44 29.11
C VAL A 600 -35.30 0.18 28.89
N ALA A 601 -36.01 -0.25 27.85
CA ALA A 601 -37.35 0.27 27.62
C ALA A 601 -38.33 -0.31 28.65
N HIS A 602 -38.31 -1.61 28.95
CA HIS A 602 -39.39 -2.31 29.69
C HIS A 602 -40.70 -2.40 28.92
N VAL A 603 -40.64 -2.87 27.67
CA VAL A 603 -41.81 -3.01 26.79
C VAL A 603 -42.82 -3.97 27.41
N THR A 604 -44.09 -3.54 27.41
CA THR A 604 -45.23 -4.36 27.86
C THR A 604 -46.21 -4.63 26.72
N ALA A 605 -47.05 -5.65 26.89
CA ALA A 605 -48.02 -6.05 25.88
C ALA A 605 -48.99 -4.90 25.55
N GLY A 606 -49.23 -4.67 24.26
CA GLY A 606 -50.09 -3.60 23.74
C GLY A 606 -49.41 -2.25 23.52
N GLU A 607 -48.14 -2.08 23.89
CA GLU A 607 -47.38 -0.86 23.57
C GLU A 607 -47.01 -0.80 22.08
N ARG A 608 -46.90 0.42 21.53
CA ARG A 608 -46.47 0.66 20.14
C ARG A 608 -44.98 0.94 20.04
N VAL A 609 -44.24 0.13 19.30
CA VAL A 609 -42.78 0.24 19.14
C VAL A 609 -42.44 0.60 17.70
N LEU A 610 -41.81 1.77 17.49
CA LEU A 610 -41.20 2.14 16.23
C LEU A 610 -39.77 1.57 16.16
N ILE A 611 -39.49 0.79 15.12
CA ILE A 611 -38.17 0.20 14.87
C ILE A 611 -37.60 0.80 13.58
N HIS A 612 -36.51 1.55 13.71
CA HIS A 612 -35.82 2.08 12.54
C HIS A 612 -34.90 1.06 11.87
N SER A 613 -34.70 1.21 10.55
CA SER A 613 -33.86 0.31 9.75
C SER A 613 -34.21 -1.18 9.92
N ALA A 614 -35.52 -1.47 9.99
CA ALA A 614 -36.04 -2.72 10.56
C ALA A 614 -35.69 -3.99 9.76
N THR A 615 -35.17 -3.86 8.55
CA THR A 615 -34.73 -4.99 7.71
C THR A 615 -33.28 -5.42 7.92
N GLY A 616 -32.50 -4.70 8.74
CA GLY A 616 -31.17 -5.15 9.18
C GLY A 616 -31.25 -6.22 10.28
N GLY A 617 -30.12 -6.84 10.61
CA GLY A 617 -30.05 -7.90 11.63
C GLY A 617 -30.68 -7.50 12.98
N THR A 618 -30.23 -6.38 13.57
CA THR A 618 -30.77 -5.88 14.84
C THR A 618 -32.25 -5.46 14.72
N GLY A 619 -32.65 -4.90 13.57
CA GLY A 619 -34.04 -4.49 13.33
C GLY A 619 -35.01 -5.69 13.31
N LEU A 620 -34.64 -6.76 12.59
CA LEU A 620 -35.45 -7.99 12.56
C LEU A 620 -35.47 -8.71 13.91
N ALA A 621 -34.34 -8.71 14.64
CA ALA A 621 -34.30 -9.22 16.01
C ALA A 621 -35.22 -8.42 16.94
N ALA A 622 -35.22 -7.08 16.82
CA ALA A 622 -36.10 -6.20 17.58
C ALA A 622 -37.58 -6.44 17.26
N ILE A 623 -37.94 -6.69 16.00
CA ILE A 623 -39.32 -7.07 15.63
C ILE A 623 -39.72 -8.37 16.34
N ALA A 624 -38.84 -9.37 16.33
CA ALA A 624 -39.12 -10.66 16.96
C ALA A 624 -39.29 -10.54 18.48
N VAL A 625 -38.40 -9.79 19.15
CA VAL A 625 -38.48 -9.53 20.60
C VAL A 625 -39.71 -8.68 20.95
N ALA A 626 -40.02 -7.63 20.19
CA ALA A 626 -41.22 -6.82 20.42
C ALA A 626 -42.51 -7.65 20.32
N ARG A 627 -42.61 -8.54 19.32
CA ARG A 627 -43.73 -9.47 19.17
C ARG A 627 -43.81 -10.48 20.31
N LEU A 628 -42.67 -11.01 20.76
CA LEU A 628 -42.60 -11.90 21.91
C LEU A 628 -43.14 -11.22 23.18
N LEU A 629 -42.87 -9.92 23.35
CA LEU A 629 -43.37 -9.10 24.45
C LEU A 629 -44.82 -8.61 24.25
N GLY A 630 -45.46 -8.96 23.12
CA GLY A 630 -46.84 -8.59 22.83
C GLY A 630 -47.05 -7.14 22.36
N ALA A 631 -46.00 -6.47 21.88
CA ALA A 631 -46.09 -5.11 21.38
C ALA A 631 -46.55 -5.03 19.90
N GLU A 632 -47.19 -3.92 19.56
CA GLU A 632 -47.51 -3.54 18.18
C GLU A 632 -46.28 -2.88 17.53
N VAL A 633 -45.91 -3.32 16.33
CA VAL A 633 -44.68 -2.86 15.67
C VAL A 633 -44.99 -1.91 14.51
N LEU A 634 -44.33 -0.76 14.52
CA LEU A 634 -44.18 0.16 13.40
C LEU A 634 -42.72 0.11 12.92
N ALA A 635 -42.47 0.22 11.62
CA ALA A 635 -41.11 0.01 11.10
C ALA A 635 -40.72 1.01 10.01
N THR A 636 -39.43 1.34 9.90
CA THR A 636 -38.89 2.06 8.73
C THR A 636 -37.89 1.24 7.94
N ALA A 637 -37.86 1.43 6.62
CA ALA A 637 -36.80 0.90 5.75
C ALA A 637 -36.57 1.81 4.53
N GLY A 638 -35.32 1.89 4.07
CA GLY A 638 -34.90 2.89 3.08
C GLY A 638 -35.07 2.52 1.61
N SER A 639 -35.54 1.31 1.28
CA SER A 639 -35.84 0.93 -0.11
C SER A 639 -37.20 0.25 -0.19
N GLU A 640 -37.83 0.33 -1.36
CA GLU A 640 -39.17 -0.20 -1.59
C GLU A 640 -39.25 -1.71 -1.41
N ASP A 641 -38.25 -2.45 -1.90
CA ASP A 641 -38.20 -3.91 -1.72
C ASP A 641 -38.09 -4.31 -0.24
N LYS A 642 -37.35 -3.52 0.57
CA LYS A 642 -37.24 -3.74 2.01
C LYS A 642 -38.55 -3.45 2.73
N ARG A 643 -39.30 -2.42 2.29
CA ARG A 643 -40.62 -2.12 2.85
C ARG A 643 -41.64 -3.20 2.49
N ARG A 644 -41.65 -3.68 1.24
CA ARG A 644 -42.48 -4.80 0.79
C ARG A 644 -42.23 -6.08 1.61
N TYR A 645 -40.96 -6.34 1.96
CA TYR A 645 -40.61 -7.45 2.83
C TYR A 645 -41.17 -7.29 4.26
N LEU A 646 -41.12 -6.09 4.85
CA LEU A 646 -41.73 -5.86 6.17
C LEU A 646 -43.25 -6.03 6.14
N HIS A 647 -43.91 -5.61 5.06
CA HIS A 647 -45.34 -5.88 4.87
C HIS A 647 -45.65 -7.38 4.76
N SER A 648 -44.83 -8.17 4.06
CA SER A 648 -45.04 -9.63 3.98
C SER A 648 -44.84 -10.32 5.33
N MET A 649 -44.12 -9.70 6.28
CA MET A 649 -44.04 -10.15 7.67
C MET A 649 -45.27 -9.77 8.52
N GLY A 650 -46.28 -9.13 7.93
CA GLY A 650 -47.50 -8.70 8.61
C GLY A 650 -47.37 -7.40 9.41
N ILE A 651 -46.42 -6.53 9.06
CA ILE A 651 -46.32 -5.18 9.63
C ILE A 651 -47.18 -4.24 8.79
N THR A 652 -48.19 -3.64 9.42
CA THR A 652 -49.14 -2.75 8.73
C THR A 652 -48.52 -1.40 8.40
N HIS A 653 -47.81 -0.80 9.35
CA HIS A 653 -47.26 0.55 9.21
C HIS A 653 -45.76 0.48 8.93
N VAL A 654 -45.39 0.67 7.66
CA VAL A 654 -44.01 0.66 7.18
C VAL A 654 -43.72 1.97 6.43
N MET A 655 -42.73 2.72 6.88
CA MET A 655 -42.40 4.06 6.40
C MET A 655 -40.97 4.13 5.81
N ASP A 656 -40.62 5.23 5.12
CA ASP A 656 -39.27 5.44 4.58
C ASP A 656 -38.29 5.90 5.67
N SER A 657 -37.18 5.18 5.84
CA SER A 657 -36.12 5.55 6.80
C SER A 657 -35.19 6.68 6.33
N ARG A 658 -35.30 7.11 5.06
CA ARG A 658 -34.49 8.17 4.45
C ARG A 658 -35.21 9.52 4.40
N SER A 659 -36.51 9.53 4.69
CA SER A 659 -37.29 10.76 4.84
C SER A 659 -37.50 11.10 6.32
N LEU A 660 -37.88 12.34 6.61
CA LEU A 660 -38.39 12.75 7.93
C LEU A 660 -39.92 12.69 8.01
N ASP A 661 -40.59 12.33 6.90
CA ASP A 661 -42.05 12.27 6.78
C ASP A 661 -42.65 11.16 7.64
N PHE A 662 -41.86 10.15 8.03
CA PHE A 662 -42.30 9.08 8.93
C PHE A 662 -42.92 9.62 10.22
N ARG A 663 -42.51 10.80 10.69
CA ARG A 663 -43.10 11.45 11.87
C ARG A 663 -44.59 11.73 11.67
N ASP A 664 -44.94 12.32 10.54
CA ASP A 664 -46.32 12.70 10.24
C ASP A 664 -47.14 11.46 9.87
N GLU A 665 -46.54 10.51 9.13
CA GLU A 665 -47.13 9.20 8.83
C GLU A 665 -47.44 8.39 10.10
N ILE A 666 -46.57 8.42 11.12
CA ILE A 666 -46.85 7.82 12.43
C ILE A 666 -48.03 8.49 13.10
N ARG A 667 -48.11 9.82 13.08
CA ARG A 667 -49.25 10.53 13.69
C ARG A 667 -50.54 10.16 12.99
N GLU A 668 -50.55 10.03 11.66
CA GLU A 668 -51.72 9.58 10.93
C GLU A 668 -52.09 8.13 11.29
N ALA A 669 -51.12 7.22 11.27
CA ALA A 669 -51.31 5.80 11.60
C ALA A 669 -51.83 5.56 13.02
N THR A 670 -51.50 6.45 13.96
CA THR A 670 -51.83 6.31 15.39
C THR A 670 -52.96 7.22 15.86
N GLY A 671 -53.69 7.87 14.94
CA GLY A 671 -54.77 8.81 15.30
C GLY A 671 -54.28 10.05 16.06
N GLY A 672 -53.01 10.42 15.89
CA GLY A 672 -52.36 11.57 16.50
C GLY A 672 -51.66 11.29 17.83
N GLU A 673 -51.74 10.06 18.35
CA GLU A 673 -51.20 9.69 19.67
C GLU A 673 -49.68 9.48 19.69
N GLY A 674 -49.10 8.99 18.59
CA GLY A 674 -47.68 8.61 18.52
C GLY A 674 -47.42 7.18 19.04
N VAL A 675 -46.14 6.90 19.34
CA VAL A 675 -45.65 5.58 19.79
C VAL A 675 -45.11 5.60 21.22
N ASP A 676 -45.06 4.43 21.87
CA ASP A 676 -44.50 4.24 23.20
C ASP A 676 -42.99 4.25 23.23
N VAL A 677 -42.40 3.53 22.29
CA VAL A 677 -40.97 3.29 22.24
C VAL A 677 -40.48 3.57 20.83
N VAL A 678 -39.37 4.29 20.74
CA VAL A 678 -38.60 4.41 19.50
C VAL A 678 -37.27 3.71 19.70
N LEU A 679 -37.02 2.65 18.94
CA LEU A 679 -35.71 2.02 18.84
C LEU A 679 -34.99 2.65 17.64
N ASN A 680 -34.08 3.57 17.93
CA ASN A 680 -33.42 4.39 16.92
C ASN A 680 -32.06 3.85 16.48
N SER A 681 -31.80 3.98 15.18
CA SER A 681 -30.48 3.76 14.56
C SER A 681 -30.15 4.84 13.52
N LEU A 682 -31.01 5.86 13.36
CA LEU A 682 -30.85 6.94 12.38
C LEU A 682 -30.11 8.10 13.04
N SER A 683 -29.42 8.92 12.23
CA SER A 683 -28.59 10.03 12.72
C SER A 683 -29.18 11.41 12.47
N GLY A 684 -28.70 12.42 13.18
CA GLY A 684 -29.01 13.83 12.94
C GLY A 684 -30.49 14.17 13.13
N ALA A 685 -31.10 14.87 12.15
CA ALA A 685 -32.47 15.38 12.26
C ALA A 685 -33.53 14.27 12.50
N ALA A 686 -33.24 13.03 12.13
CA ALA A 686 -34.11 11.89 12.37
C ALA A 686 -34.27 11.56 13.87
N ILE A 687 -33.24 11.81 14.69
CA ILE A 687 -33.30 11.62 16.15
C ILE A 687 -34.40 12.51 16.74
N ARG A 688 -34.39 13.79 16.34
CA ARG A 688 -35.40 14.76 16.77
C ARG A 688 -36.80 14.38 16.29
N ALA A 689 -36.94 13.98 15.02
CA ALA A 689 -38.22 13.54 14.48
C ALA A 689 -38.76 12.31 15.24
N GLY A 690 -37.90 11.37 15.60
CA GLY A 690 -38.28 10.22 16.44
C GLY A 690 -38.68 10.62 17.86
N LEU A 691 -37.97 11.55 18.51
CA LEU A 691 -38.37 12.12 19.80
C LEU A 691 -39.75 12.79 19.76
N GLU A 692 -40.05 13.49 18.67
CA GLU A 692 -41.34 14.15 18.44
C GLU A 692 -42.46 13.16 18.05
N SER A 693 -42.11 11.92 17.71
CA SER A 693 -43.07 10.84 17.39
C SER A 693 -43.52 10.06 18.63
N LEU A 694 -42.90 10.29 19.78
CA LEU A 694 -43.27 9.66 21.05
C LEU A 694 -44.55 10.27 21.63
N ARG A 695 -45.38 9.42 22.21
CA ARG A 695 -46.48 9.85 23.09
C ARG A 695 -45.93 10.33 24.44
N PRO A 696 -46.72 11.09 25.25
CA PRO A 696 -46.31 11.43 26.60
C PRO A 696 -45.89 10.19 27.40
N PHE A 697 -44.81 10.30 28.18
CA PHE A 697 -44.17 9.19 28.91
C PHE A 697 -43.48 8.11 28.06
N GLY A 698 -43.36 8.32 26.75
CA GLY A 698 -42.64 7.41 25.85
C GLY A 698 -41.13 7.32 26.11
N ARG A 699 -40.49 6.26 25.59
CA ARG A 699 -39.05 5.98 25.74
C ARG A 699 -38.33 5.96 24.40
N PHE A 700 -37.30 6.78 24.28
CA PHE A 700 -36.39 6.80 23.14
C PHE A 700 -35.13 6.01 23.45
N ILE A 701 -34.84 4.97 22.67
CA ILE A 701 -33.67 4.11 22.84
C ILE A 701 -32.72 4.31 21.65
N GLU A 702 -31.57 4.92 21.89
CA GLU A 702 -30.55 5.22 20.90
C GLU A 702 -29.52 4.09 20.79
N LEU A 703 -29.39 3.51 19.60
CA LEU A 703 -28.33 2.53 19.27
C LEU A 703 -27.18 3.18 18.47
N GLY A 704 -27.41 4.36 17.89
CA GLY A 704 -26.47 5.07 17.03
C GLY A 704 -25.35 5.73 17.83
N VAL A 705 -24.11 5.42 17.45
CA VAL A 705 -22.91 5.92 18.14
C VAL A 705 -22.41 7.26 17.55
N ARG A 706 -22.77 7.57 16.29
CA ARG A 706 -22.23 8.72 15.54
C ARG A 706 -22.50 10.06 16.23
N ASP A 707 -23.77 10.37 16.50
CA ASP A 707 -24.18 11.65 17.08
C ASP A 707 -23.67 11.81 18.52
N ILE A 708 -23.58 10.70 19.27
CA ILE A 708 -23.02 10.64 20.63
C ILE A 708 -21.52 11.01 20.59
N LEU A 709 -20.74 10.38 19.71
CA LEU A 709 -19.30 10.66 19.60
C LEU A 709 -19.02 12.09 19.11
N SER A 710 -19.94 12.69 18.37
CA SER A 710 -19.82 14.08 17.91
C SER A 710 -20.38 15.12 18.89
N ASP A 711 -20.89 14.71 20.05
CA ASP A 711 -21.59 15.57 21.02
C ASP A 711 -22.68 16.45 20.36
N ALA A 712 -23.52 15.82 19.53
CA ALA A 712 -24.54 16.53 18.78
C ALA A 712 -25.65 17.11 19.71
N PRO A 713 -26.12 18.35 19.49
CA PRO A 713 -27.15 18.94 20.33
C PRO A 713 -28.51 18.27 20.12
N LEU A 714 -29.03 17.61 21.16
CA LEU A 714 -30.31 16.88 21.12
C LEU A 714 -31.55 17.80 21.04
N GLY A 715 -31.51 18.94 21.75
CA GLY A 715 -32.63 19.87 21.88
C GLY A 715 -33.74 19.35 22.82
N LEU A 716 -33.81 19.89 24.03
CA LEU A 716 -34.60 19.33 25.14
C LEU A 716 -36.12 19.57 25.08
N SER A 717 -36.61 20.30 24.07
CA SER A 717 -38.03 20.68 23.99
C SER A 717 -39.01 19.49 24.01
N PRO A 718 -38.76 18.35 23.32
CA PRO A 718 -39.63 17.17 23.38
C PRO A 718 -39.77 16.56 24.78
N LEU A 719 -38.76 16.71 25.64
CA LEU A 719 -38.74 16.15 27.01
C LEU A 719 -39.84 16.71 27.92
N ARG A 720 -40.49 17.82 27.55
CA ARG A 720 -41.61 18.41 28.31
C ARG A 720 -42.81 17.47 28.49
N HIS A 721 -42.89 16.41 27.69
CA HIS A 721 -43.94 15.40 27.73
C HIS A 721 -43.58 14.19 28.59
N ASN A 722 -42.63 14.35 29.53
CA ASN A 722 -42.12 13.30 30.41
C ASN A 722 -41.54 12.08 29.67
N ILE A 723 -41.07 12.27 28.44
CA ILE A 723 -40.40 11.20 27.70
C ILE A 723 -39.00 10.95 28.27
N THR A 724 -38.49 9.72 28.11
CA THR A 724 -37.14 9.32 28.53
C THR A 724 -36.25 9.10 27.32
N PHE A 725 -34.98 9.49 27.41
CA PHE A 725 -33.94 9.16 26.42
C PHE A 725 -32.90 8.24 27.06
N SER A 726 -32.53 7.15 26.40
CA SER A 726 -31.53 6.20 26.88
C SER A 726 -30.66 5.70 25.74
N THR A 727 -29.40 5.43 26.02
CA THR A 727 -28.45 4.86 25.06
C THR A 727 -28.20 3.39 25.38
N VAL A 728 -27.89 2.59 24.36
CA VAL A 728 -27.48 1.19 24.52
C VAL A 728 -26.12 0.98 23.88
N ASP A 729 -25.13 0.60 24.69
CA ASP A 729 -23.80 0.18 24.26
C ASP A 729 -23.45 -1.17 24.89
N LEU A 730 -23.37 -2.22 24.06
CA LEU A 730 -23.05 -3.56 24.52
C LEU A 730 -21.59 -3.72 24.96
N VAL A 731 -20.67 -2.90 24.47
CA VAL A 731 -19.26 -2.95 24.94
C VAL A 731 -19.18 -2.43 26.36
N GLU A 732 -19.80 -1.30 26.64
CA GLU A 732 -19.88 -0.77 28.00
C GLU A 732 -20.57 -1.77 28.93
N LEU A 733 -21.66 -2.39 28.46
CA LEU A 733 -22.37 -3.41 29.23
C LEU A 733 -21.50 -4.64 29.54
N GLN A 734 -20.79 -5.18 28.54
CA GLN A 734 -19.93 -6.36 28.75
C GLN A 734 -18.74 -6.02 29.65
N THR A 735 -18.17 -4.81 29.52
CA THR A 735 -17.01 -4.37 30.31
C THR A 735 -17.40 -4.11 31.76
N SER A 736 -18.48 -3.36 31.98
CA SER A 736 -18.87 -2.87 33.30
C SER A 736 -19.84 -3.79 34.04
N ARG A 737 -20.58 -4.66 33.32
CA ARG A 737 -21.54 -5.63 33.87
C ARG A 737 -21.49 -6.98 33.13
N PRO A 738 -20.34 -7.67 33.11
CA PRO A 738 -20.14 -8.90 32.32
C PRO A 738 -21.16 -10.00 32.65
N ALA A 739 -21.53 -10.17 33.93
CA ALA A 739 -22.51 -11.17 34.34
C ALA A 739 -23.92 -10.91 33.74
N VAL A 740 -24.31 -9.64 33.55
CA VAL A 740 -25.59 -9.30 32.92
C VAL A 740 -25.54 -9.62 31.43
N PHE A 741 -24.43 -9.32 30.76
CA PHE A 741 -24.24 -9.65 29.36
C PHE A 741 -24.33 -11.18 29.12
N ALA A 742 -23.61 -11.95 29.93
CA ALA A 742 -23.63 -13.41 29.90
C ALA A 742 -25.03 -13.98 30.17
N ALA A 743 -25.74 -13.49 31.19
CA ALA A 743 -27.09 -13.94 31.51
C ALA A 743 -28.06 -13.70 30.34
N MET A 744 -27.99 -12.53 29.69
CA MET A 744 -28.85 -12.23 28.54
C MET A 744 -28.57 -13.11 27.32
N LEU A 745 -27.30 -13.47 27.07
CA LEU A 745 -26.97 -14.42 26.01
C LEU A 745 -27.73 -15.74 26.26
N HIS A 746 -27.66 -16.28 27.48
CA HIS A 746 -28.35 -17.52 27.84
C HIS A 746 -29.87 -17.39 27.75
N GLU A 747 -30.46 -16.31 28.27
CA GLU A 747 -31.91 -16.06 28.16
C GLU A 747 -32.37 -16.04 26.69
N VAL A 748 -31.61 -15.39 25.81
CA VAL A 748 -31.92 -15.37 24.37
C VAL A 748 -31.84 -16.77 23.78
N LEU A 749 -30.81 -17.55 24.12
CA LEU A 749 -30.65 -18.93 23.62
C LEU A 749 -31.75 -19.87 24.12
N ASP A 750 -32.22 -19.69 25.35
CA ASP A 750 -33.34 -20.45 25.91
C ASP A 750 -34.65 -20.20 25.12
N GLU A 751 -34.88 -18.97 24.64
CA GLU A 751 -36.02 -18.65 23.78
C GLU A 751 -35.95 -19.30 22.40
N PHE A 752 -34.73 -19.51 21.87
CA PHE A 752 -34.51 -20.30 20.66
C PHE A 752 -34.74 -21.79 20.90
N ALA A 753 -34.20 -22.33 22.00
CA ALA A 753 -34.42 -23.72 22.38
C ALA A 753 -35.91 -24.02 22.62
N ALA A 754 -36.66 -23.05 23.16
CA ALA A 754 -38.11 -23.14 23.34
C ALA A 754 -38.92 -22.89 22.05
N GLY A 755 -38.28 -22.55 20.92
CA GLY A 755 -38.92 -22.29 19.64
C GLY A 755 -39.77 -21.01 19.57
N ARG A 756 -39.65 -20.12 20.58
CA ARG A 756 -40.38 -18.85 20.64
C ARG A 756 -39.71 -17.76 19.80
N LEU A 757 -38.38 -17.80 19.70
CA LEU A 757 -37.61 -17.01 18.72
C LEU A 757 -37.21 -17.89 17.54
N LYS A 758 -37.11 -17.26 16.36
CA LYS A 758 -36.73 -17.90 15.10
C LYS A 758 -35.48 -17.23 14.53
N PRO A 759 -34.59 -17.98 13.87
CA PRO A 759 -33.34 -17.43 13.34
C PRO A 759 -33.60 -16.35 12.29
N LEU A 760 -32.67 -15.41 12.18
CA LEU A 760 -32.72 -14.37 11.16
C LEU A 760 -32.34 -14.95 9.80
N ARG A 761 -32.83 -14.31 8.73
CA ARG A 761 -32.30 -14.56 7.40
C ARG A 761 -30.83 -14.17 7.37
N CYS A 762 -29.96 -15.13 7.08
CA CYS A 762 -28.53 -14.92 6.95
C CYS A 762 -28.10 -15.06 5.48
N THR A 763 -27.24 -14.15 5.02
CA THR A 763 -26.52 -14.27 3.76
C THR A 763 -25.07 -14.60 4.09
N THR A 764 -24.59 -15.75 3.58
CA THR A 764 -23.25 -16.25 3.87
C THR A 764 -22.26 -15.82 2.80
N TYR A 765 -21.07 -15.42 3.24
CA TYR A 765 -19.91 -15.16 2.40
C TYR A 765 -18.74 -16.04 2.85
N PRO A 766 -17.96 -16.64 1.94
CA PRO A 766 -16.64 -17.14 2.28
C PRO A 766 -15.76 -16.02 2.85
N LEU A 767 -14.86 -16.34 3.78
CA LEU A 767 -13.91 -15.34 4.31
C LEU A 767 -13.05 -14.69 3.19
N ALA A 768 -12.82 -15.40 2.09
CA ALA A 768 -12.12 -14.86 0.91
C ALA A 768 -12.88 -13.69 0.26
N ASP A 769 -14.21 -13.66 0.35
CA ASP A 769 -15.08 -12.64 -0.25
C ASP A 769 -15.48 -11.53 0.76
N VAL A 770 -14.74 -11.42 1.85
CA VAL A 770 -15.03 -10.51 2.96
C VAL A 770 -15.19 -9.05 2.51
N THR A 771 -14.37 -8.59 1.57
CA THR A 771 -14.44 -7.21 1.06
C THR A 771 -15.81 -6.91 0.42
N GLU A 772 -16.42 -7.89 -0.27
CA GLU A 772 -17.76 -7.70 -0.83
C GLU A 772 -18.82 -7.68 0.27
N ALA A 773 -18.70 -8.53 1.29
CA ALA A 773 -19.60 -8.48 2.46
C ALA A 773 -19.55 -7.10 3.16
N PHE A 774 -18.35 -6.54 3.35
CA PHE A 774 -18.15 -5.19 3.88
C PHE A 774 -18.77 -4.11 2.98
N ARG A 775 -18.57 -4.17 1.66
CA ARG A 775 -19.18 -3.21 0.72
C ARG A 775 -20.70 -3.30 0.69
N GLN A 776 -21.26 -4.50 0.76
CA GLN A 776 -22.71 -4.71 0.77
C GLN A 776 -23.33 -4.18 2.08
N MET A 777 -22.66 -4.39 3.21
CA MET A 777 -23.09 -3.84 4.50
C MET A 777 -22.98 -2.31 4.53
N ALA A 778 -21.84 -1.74 4.12
CA ALA A 778 -21.63 -0.30 4.05
C ALA A 778 -22.65 0.41 3.15
N GLY A 779 -23.00 -0.20 2.01
CA GLY A 779 -24.03 0.30 1.09
C GLY A 779 -25.47 0.07 1.56
N ALA A 780 -25.69 -0.54 2.73
CA ALA A 780 -27.01 -0.90 3.26
C ALA A 780 -27.88 -1.69 2.27
N ARG A 781 -27.27 -2.52 1.41
CA ARG A 781 -27.97 -3.30 0.36
C ARG A 781 -28.46 -4.67 0.84
N HIS A 782 -27.95 -5.15 1.96
CA HIS A 782 -28.32 -6.46 2.53
C HIS A 782 -29.69 -6.44 3.23
N LEU A 783 -30.28 -7.63 3.39
CA LEU A 783 -31.47 -7.90 4.19
C LEU A 783 -31.12 -8.96 5.23
N GLY A 784 -31.42 -8.70 6.50
CA GLY A 784 -31.09 -9.58 7.60
C GLY A 784 -29.63 -9.47 8.02
N LYS A 785 -28.97 -10.61 8.21
CA LYS A 785 -27.63 -10.72 8.77
C LYS A 785 -26.63 -11.18 7.71
N LEU A 786 -25.42 -10.62 7.72
CA LEU A 786 -24.31 -11.16 6.94
C LEU A 786 -23.45 -12.04 7.84
N VAL A 787 -23.00 -13.17 7.32
CA VAL A 787 -22.21 -14.16 8.05
C VAL A 787 -21.01 -14.56 7.20
N LEU A 788 -19.82 -14.58 7.81
CA LEU A 788 -18.60 -15.07 7.18
C LEU A 788 -18.42 -16.54 7.53
N THR A 789 -18.10 -17.37 6.54
CA THR A 789 -17.77 -18.79 6.71
C THR A 789 -16.27 -18.98 6.58
N LEU A 790 -15.69 -19.74 7.50
CA LEU A 790 -14.23 -19.85 7.62
C LEU A 790 -13.76 -21.20 7.05
N PRO A 791 -12.66 -21.22 6.28
CA PRO A 791 -12.14 -22.46 5.72
C PRO A 791 -11.61 -23.36 6.84
N GLN A 792 -11.98 -24.64 6.80
CA GLN A 792 -11.63 -25.63 7.82
C GLN A 792 -10.49 -26.56 7.40
N GLN A 793 -10.17 -26.60 6.11
CA GLN A 793 -9.14 -27.44 5.51
C GLN A 793 -8.51 -26.71 4.31
N GLY A 794 -7.34 -27.19 3.87
CA GLY A 794 -6.59 -26.59 2.77
C GLY A 794 -5.57 -25.55 3.24
N GLU A 795 -5.00 -24.85 2.28
CA GLU A 795 -3.97 -23.83 2.47
C GLU A 795 -4.45 -22.50 1.89
N ILE A 796 -4.19 -21.42 2.61
CA ILE A 796 -4.49 -20.06 2.17
C ILE A 796 -3.29 -19.16 2.41
N SER A 797 -3.24 -18.03 1.69
CA SER A 797 -2.24 -17.00 1.91
C SER A 797 -2.70 -16.04 3.02
N ALA A 798 -1.80 -15.75 3.95
CA ALA A 798 -1.95 -14.72 4.98
C ALA A 798 -0.65 -13.91 5.08
N VAL A 799 -0.75 -12.61 5.37
CA VAL A 799 0.41 -11.73 5.51
C VAL A 799 1.00 -11.79 6.91
N LEU A 800 2.31 -11.62 7.03
CA LEU A 800 2.96 -11.27 8.30
C LEU A 800 2.80 -9.75 8.52
N PRO A 801 2.04 -9.28 9.52
CA PRO A 801 1.69 -7.86 9.63
C PRO A 801 2.86 -6.91 9.88
N ASP A 802 3.90 -7.40 10.56
CA ASP A 802 5.13 -6.67 10.83
C ASP A 802 6.20 -6.91 9.74
N GLY A 803 5.81 -7.56 8.64
CA GLY A 803 6.69 -7.99 7.57
C GLY A 803 7.54 -9.21 7.96
N PRO A 804 8.26 -9.81 6.99
CA PRO A 804 9.22 -10.86 7.29
C PRO A 804 10.30 -10.32 8.23
N LEU A 805 10.58 -11.03 9.32
CA LEU A 805 11.81 -10.78 10.08
C LEU A 805 12.98 -11.25 9.22
N PRO A 806 13.88 -10.35 8.76
CA PRO A 806 15.04 -10.77 7.98
C PRO A 806 15.99 -11.63 8.82
N VAL A 807 15.92 -11.51 10.15
CA VAL A 807 16.72 -12.27 11.10
C VAL A 807 15.80 -12.97 12.09
N ARG A 808 15.79 -14.30 12.06
CA ARG A 808 15.17 -15.13 13.10
C ARG A 808 15.98 -15.02 14.40
N PRO A 809 15.32 -14.78 15.55
CA PRO A 809 15.96 -14.91 16.86
C PRO A 809 16.60 -16.29 17.01
N GLY A 810 17.90 -16.33 17.31
CA GLY A 810 18.66 -17.57 17.43
C GLY A 810 19.08 -18.23 16.11
N GLY A 811 18.76 -17.64 14.96
CA GLY A 811 19.07 -18.21 13.63
C GLY A 811 20.57 -18.25 13.29
N THR A 812 20.93 -19.04 12.27
CA THR A 812 22.31 -19.22 11.80
C THR A 812 22.54 -18.59 10.44
N TYR A 813 23.61 -17.79 10.30
CA TYR A 813 23.94 -17.08 9.05
C TYR A 813 25.40 -17.24 8.66
N LEU A 814 25.66 -17.29 7.35
CA LEU A 814 27.00 -17.43 6.77
C LEU A 814 27.39 -16.16 6.02
N ILE A 815 28.59 -15.63 6.28
CA ILE A 815 29.10 -14.42 5.60
C ILE A 815 30.50 -14.68 5.04
N THR A 816 30.65 -14.65 3.70
CA THR A 816 31.97 -14.66 3.07
C THR A 816 32.52 -13.25 2.94
N GLY A 817 33.82 -13.05 3.18
CA GLY A 817 34.37 -11.70 3.34
C GLY A 817 33.95 -11.04 4.67
N GLY A 818 33.48 -11.83 5.64
CA GLY A 818 32.87 -11.36 6.89
C GLY A 818 33.84 -10.85 7.96
N LEU A 819 35.16 -10.90 7.71
CA LEU A 819 36.17 -10.62 8.72
C LEU A 819 36.64 -9.15 8.77
N ARG A 820 36.10 -8.27 7.91
CA ARG A 820 36.38 -6.83 7.86
C ARG A 820 35.36 -6.08 7.01
N GLY A 821 35.45 -4.75 6.98
CA GLY A 821 34.71 -3.90 6.04
C GLY A 821 33.19 -4.13 6.08
N LEU A 822 32.55 -4.19 4.89
CA LEU A 822 31.11 -4.41 4.77
C LEU A 822 30.67 -5.75 5.38
N GLY A 823 31.42 -6.83 5.19
CA GLY A 823 31.04 -8.14 5.74
C GLY A 823 31.02 -8.16 7.27
N LEU A 824 31.98 -7.49 7.93
CA LEU A 824 31.97 -7.34 9.39
C LEU A 824 30.84 -6.41 9.86
N ALA A 825 30.53 -5.36 9.11
CA ALA A 825 29.39 -4.50 9.41
C ALA A 825 28.06 -5.28 9.32
N THR A 826 27.90 -6.13 8.31
CA THR A 826 26.76 -7.05 8.18
C THR A 826 26.70 -8.04 9.35
N ALA A 827 27.84 -8.60 9.78
CA ALA A 827 27.91 -9.48 10.95
C ALA A 827 27.41 -8.77 12.23
N ARG A 828 27.86 -7.54 12.47
CA ARG A 828 27.41 -6.72 13.61
C ARG A 828 25.91 -6.46 13.55
N TRP A 829 25.38 -6.13 12.37
CA TRP A 829 23.96 -5.88 12.19
C TRP A 829 23.14 -7.15 12.45
N LEU A 830 23.50 -8.30 11.86
CA LEU A 830 22.82 -9.58 12.10
C LEU A 830 22.82 -9.98 13.58
N ALA A 831 23.94 -9.83 14.27
CA ALA A 831 24.03 -10.07 15.71
C ALA A 831 23.09 -9.14 16.50
N ALA A 832 23.06 -7.85 16.18
CA ALA A 832 22.16 -6.88 16.82
C ALA A 832 20.67 -7.17 16.56
N GLN A 833 20.33 -7.82 15.43
CA GLN A 833 18.98 -8.29 15.12
C GLN A 833 18.64 -9.65 15.76
N GLY A 834 19.55 -10.25 16.55
CA GLY A 834 19.28 -11.47 17.31
C GLY A 834 19.74 -12.77 16.65
N ALA A 835 20.69 -12.72 15.68
CA ALA A 835 21.32 -13.92 15.16
C ALA A 835 22.00 -14.73 16.29
N GLY A 836 21.71 -16.03 16.35
CA GLY A 836 22.28 -16.94 17.35
C GLY A 836 23.66 -17.47 16.97
N HIS A 837 23.92 -17.65 15.66
CA HIS A 837 25.21 -18.13 15.16
C HIS A 837 25.61 -17.45 13.85
N LEU A 838 26.85 -16.98 13.78
CA LEU A 838 27.47 -16.45 12.57
C LEU A 838 28.68 -17.28 12.17
N VAL A 839 28.69 -17.77 10.92
CA VAL A 839 29.84 -18.42 10.29
C VAL A 839 30.51 -17.43 9.34
N LEU A 840 31.71 -16.98 9.70
CA LEU A 840 32.43 -15.95 8.96
C LEU A 840 33.62 -16.54 8.19
N ASN A 841 33.78 -16.14 6.94
CA ASN A 841 34.88 -16.54 6.08
C ASN A 841 35.76 -15.36 5.65
N GLY A 842 37.07 -15.63 5.56
CA GLY A 842 38.03 -14.80 4.86
C GLY A 842 39.33 -15.58 4.59
N ARG A 843 40.18 -15.05 3.70
CA ARG A 843 41.46 -15.69 3.35
C ARG A 843 42.49 -15.61 4.47
N THR A 844 42.49 -14.50 5.21
CA THR A 844 43.43 -14.20 6.28
C THR A 844 42.69 -13.98 7.58
N ALA A 845 43.37 -14.20 8.71
CA ALA A 845 42.84 -13.86 10.03
C ALA A 845 42.42 -12.37 10.13
N PRO A 846 41.44 -12.03 10.98
CA PRO A 846 41.06 -10.64 11.25
C PRO A 846 42.24 -9.87 11.87
N LEU A 847 42.29 -8.56 11.61
CA LEU A 847 43.24 -7.67 12.30
C LEU A 847 42.84 -7.53 13.78
N ALA A 848 43.75 -7.04 14.63
CA ALA A 848 43.50 -6.96 16.08
C ALA A 848 42.21 -6.22 16.44
N ALA A 849 41.92 -5.09 15.78
CA ALA A 849 40.69 -4.33 15.99
C ALA A 849 39.42 -5.10 15.57
N ASP A 850 39.45 -5.74 14.40
CA ASP A 850 38.32 -6.56 13.91
C ASP A 850 38.10 -7.79 14.81
N ALA A 851 39.19 -8.42 15.29
CA ALA A 851 39.13 -9.55 16.21
C ALA A 851 38.49 -9.16 17.55
N GLN A 852 38.80 -7.96 18.05
CA GLN A 852 38.17 -7.41 19.25
C GLN A 852 36.66 -7.24 19.03
N THR A 853 36.24 -6.67 17.89
CA THR A 853 34.81 -6.54 17.55
C THR A 853 34.11 -7.90 17.51
N LEU A 854 34.73 -8.93 16.92
CA LEU A 854 34.15 -10.27 16.92
C LEU A 854 34.04 -10.88 18.32
N ALA A 855 35.00 -10.60 19.21
CA ALA A 855 34.93 -11.03 20.60
C ALA A 855 33.80 -10.32 21.36
N GLU A 856 33.59 -9.02 21.13
CA GLU A 856 32.49 -8.24 21.70
C GLU A 856 31.12 -8.79 21.27
N LEU A 857 30.94 -9.08 19.98
CA LEU A 857 29.72 -9.72 19.46
C LEU A 857 29.48 -11.11 20.06
N SER A 858 30.55 -11.87 20.30
CA SER A 858 30.46 -13.18 20.95
C SER A 858 30.00 -13.07 22.41
N ALA A 859 30.48 -12.05 23.12
CA ALA A 859 30.10 -11.78 24.50
C ALA A 859 28.62 -11.36 24.65
N THR A 860 28.01 -10.79 23.61
CA THR A 860 26.58 -10.41 23.60
C THR A 860 25.63 -11.58 23.27
N GLY A 861 26.14 -12.81 23.14
CA GLY A 861 25.33 -14.02 23.01
C GLY A 861 25.25 -14.62 21.61
N THR A 862 25.85 -13.99 20.59
CA THR A 862 25.95 -14.55 19.24
C THR A 862 27.18 -15.44 19.12
N ARG A 863 27.00 -16.74 18.90
CA ARG A 863 28.14 -17.64 18.63
C ARG A 863 28.81 -17.22 17.32
N ILE A 864 30.13 -17.08 17.29
CA ILE A 864 30.88 -16.77 16.06
C ILE A 864 31.84 -17.92 15.75
N THR A 865 31.83 -18.40 14.51
CA THR A 865 32.77 -19.41 13.99
C THR A 865 33.49 -18.85 12.78
N VAL A 866 34.82 -18.75 12.86
CA VAL A 866 35.65 -18.27 11.75
C VAL A 866 36.26 -19.46 11.02
N ILE A 867 36.03 -19.54 9.70
CA ILE A 867 36.63 -20.54 8.83
C ILE A 867 37.49 -19.82 7.78
N LEU A 868 38.81 -19.96 7.92
CA LEU A 868 39.75 -19.42 6.96
C LEU A 868 39.81 -20.29 5.70
N GLY A 869 39.94 -19.62 4.56
CA GLY A 869 40.05 -20.27 3.27
C GLY A 869 39.60 -19.35 2.14
N ASP A 870 40.18 -19.57 0.96
CA ASP A 870 39.73 -18.90 -0.25
C ASP A 870 38.41 -19.52 -0.71
N ILE A 871 37.36 -18.70 -0.81
CA ILE A 871 36.04 -19.14 -1.26
C ILE A 871 36.07 -19.63 -2.72
N GLY A 872 37.02 -19.13 -3.52
CA GLY A 872 37.29 -19.59 -4.87
C GLY A 872 38.12 -20.87 -4.94
N ARG A 873 38.40 -21.57 -3.83
CA ARG A 873 39.02 -22.92 -3.82
C ARG A 873 38.02 -24.05 -3.53
N PRO A 874 38.18 -25.25 -4.15
CA PRO A 874 37.26 -26.35 -3.92
C PRO A 874 37.21 -26.75 -2.45
N GLY A 875 36.04 -27.16 -1.96
CA GLY A 875 35.84 -27.60 -0.57
C GLY A 875 35.71 -26.47 0.46
N THR A 876 36.04 -25.20 0.14
CA THR A 876 35.89 -24.11 1.13
C THR A 876 34.43 -23.84 1.46
N ALA A 877 33.55 -23.74 0.46
CA ALA A 877 32.12 -23.54 0.67
C ALA A 877 31.49 -24.66 1.50
N ASP A 878 31.84 -25.92 1.21
CA ASP A 878 31.34 -27.09 1.95
C ASP A 878 31.73 -27.07 3.43
N ARG A 879 32.97 -26.66 3.74
CA ARG A 879 33.42 -26.47 5.13
C ARG A 879 32.62 -25.39 5.86
N LEU A 880 32.24 -24.31 5.16
CA LEU A 880 31.43 -23.24 5.76
C LEU A 880 30.02 -23.73 6.07
N VAL A 881 29.39 -24.39 5.11
CA VAL A 881 28.06 -24.97 5.27
C VAL A 881 28.05 -26.01 6.38
N THR A 882 29.02 -26.93 6.39
CA THR A 882 29.19 -27.94 7.46
C THR A 882 29.34 -27.30 8.84
N ALA A 883 30.04 -26.17 8.94
CA ALA A 883 30.19 -25.44 10.20
C ALA A 883 28.87 -24.76 10.64
N ALA A 884 28.07 -24.28 9.68
CA ALA A 884 26.78 -23.65 9.93
C ALA A 884 25.70 -24.66 10.35
N THR A 885 25.70 -25.86 9.76
CA THR A 885 24.68 -26.90 10.02
C THR A 885 25.10 -27.90 11.10
N ARG A 886 26.17 -27.62 11.84
CA ARG A 886 26.63 -28.48 12.94
C ARG A 886 25.52 -28.63 13.98
N ASP A 887 25.44 -29.80 14.60
CA ASP A 887 24.47 -30.15 15.64
C ASP A 887 23.00 -30.09 15.17
N GLY A 888 22.75 -30.17 13.85
CA GLY A 888 21.41 -30.15 13.27
C GLY A 888 20.81 -28.74 13.13
N ALA A 889 21.61 -27.69 13.31
CA ALA A 889 21.16 -26.32 13.08
C ALA A 889 20.77 -26.09 11.61
N ARG A 890 19.71 -25.31 11.40
CA ARG A 890 19.31 -24.83 10.06
C ARG A 890 20.14 -23.59 9.71
N LEU A 891 20.65 -23.55 8.48
CA LEU A 891 21.21 -22.31 7.90
C LEU A 891 20.04 -21.46 7.39
N ASP A 892 19.86 -20.26 7.95
CA ASP A 892 18.72 -19.39 7.65
C ASP A 892 19.03 -18.35 6.57
N GLY A 893 20.30 -17.93 6.41
CA GLY A 893 20.67 -16.98 5.37
C GLY A 893 22.15 -16.91 5.05
N VAL A 894 22.47 -16.41 3.85
CA VAL A 894 23.84 -16.34 3.31
C VAL A 894 24.12 -14.95 2.75
N VAL A 895 25.27 -14.37 3.10
CA VAL A 895 25.76 -13.11 2.54
C VAL A 895 27.13 -13.32 1.87
N HIS A 896 27.22 -13.01 0.59
CA HIS A 896 28.46 -13.05 -0.18
C HIS A 896 29.08 -11.65 -0.34
N CYS A 897 30.02 -11.30 0.54
CA CYS A 897 30.80 -10.05 0.47
C CYS A 897 32.26 -10.24 0.01
N ALA A 898 32.63 -11.44 -0.45
CA ALA A 898 34.02 -11.70 -0.84
C ALA A 898 34.36 -10.94 -2.13
N MET A 899 35.44 -10.17 -2.11
CA MET A 899 35.88 -9.37 -3.25
C MET A 899 37.37 -9.08 -3.22
N VAL A 900 37.93 -8.77 -4.38
CA VAL A 900 39.26 -8.17 -4.59
C VAL A 900 39.09 -7.01 -5.59
N LEU A 901 39.69 -5.86 -5.27
CA LEU A 901 39.81 -4.72 -6.17
C LEU A 901 41.23 -4.69 -6.71
N ASP A 902 41.37 -4.58 -8.02
CA ASP A 902 42.64 -4.51 -8.77
C ASP A 902 42.36 -3.64 -10.01
N ASP A 903 42.12 -2.35 -9.76
CA ASP A 903 41.63 -1.40 -10.76
C ASP A 903 42.72 -1.10 -11.81
N ALA A 904 42.34 -1.15 -13.09
CA ALA A 904 43.17 -0.84 -14.24
C ALA A 904 42.29 -0.39 -15.42
N ALA A 905 42.78 0.55 -16.22
CA ALA A 905 42.16 0.88 -17.50
C ALA A 905 42.08 -0.37 -18.39
N VAL A 906 41.03 -0.51 -19.20
CA VAL A 906 40.77 -1.69 -20.05
C VAL A 906 42.00 -2.09 -20.87
N THR A 907 42.74 -1.11 -21.39
CA THR A 907 43.97 -1.33 -22.19
C THR A 907 45.14 -1.94 -21.42
N ASN A 908 45.10 -1.91 -20.09
CA ASN A 908 46.17 -2.37 -19.20
C ASN A 908 45.72 -3.50 -18.25
N ILE A 909 44.52 -4.05 -18.43
CA ILE A 909 44.09 -5.23 -17.66
C ILE A 909 44.83 -6.46 -18.18
N HIS A 910 45.49 -7.17 -17.28
CA HIS A 910 46.17 -8.44 -17.55
C HIS A 910 45.31 -9.63 -17.14
N ASP A 911 45.61 -10.81 -17.70
CA ASP A 911 44.83 -12.04 -17.46
C ASP A 911 44.83 -12.44 -15.97
N ASP A 912 45.97 -12.30 -15.29
CA ASP A 912 46.12 -12.59 -13.87
C ASP A 912 45.31 -11.62 -12.98
N GLN A 913 45.20 -10.35 -13.36
CA GLN A 913 44.33 -9.35 -12.71
C GLN A 913 42.86 -9.75 -12.87
N LEU A 914 42.42 -10.09 -14.08
CA LEU A 914 41.06 -10.53 -14.36
C LEU A 914 40.69 -11.75 -13.49
N HIS A 915 41.56 -12.77 -13.47
CA HIS A 915 41.36 -13.97 -12.63
C HIS A 915 41.29 -13.65 -11.14
N ARG A 916 42.17 -12.76 -10.63
CA ARG A 916 42.19 -12.38 -9.20
C ARG A 916 40.91 -11.70 -8.74
N VAL A 917 40.31 -10.87 -9.59
CA VAL A 917 39.07 -10.15 -9.30
C VAL A 917 37.85 -11.08 -9.45
N TRP A 918 37.85 -11.92 -10.48
CA TRP A 918 36.76 -12.84 -10.80
C TRP A 918 36.54 -13.91 -9.73
N THR A 919 37.63 -14.57 -9.34
CA THR A 919 37.62 -15.77 -8.49
C THR A 919 36.82 -15.61 -7.18
N PRO A 920 37.08 -14.57 -6.33
CA PRO A 920 36.38 -14.46 -5.07
C PRO A 920 34.89 -14.11 -5.22
N LYS A 921 34.49 -13.43 -6.31
CA LYS A 921 33.11 -13.01 -6.57
C LYS A 921 32.31 -14.09 -7.29
N VAL A 922 32.65 -14.38 -8.54
CA VAL A 922 31.82 -15.24 -9.40
C VAL A 922 32.02 -16.71 -9.04
N THR A 923 33.28 -17.19 -9.05
CA THR A 923 33.58 -18.59 -8.71
C THR A 923 33.22 -18.90 -7.25
N GLY A 924 33.46 -17.95 -6.35
CA GLY A 924 33.09 -18.04 -4.95
C GLY A 924 31.58 -18.15 -4.73
N ALA A 925 30.79 -17.26 -5.36
CA ALA A 925 29.34 -17.30 -5.28
C ALA A 925 28.75 -18.58 -5.88
N TRP A 926 29.25 -19.04 -7.05
CA TRP A 926 28.78 -20.28 -7.69
C TRP A 926 28.99 -21.50 -6.79
N ARG A 927 30.16 -21.59 -6.13
CA ARG A 927 30.45 -22.69 -5.20
C ARG A 927 29.61 -22.61 -3.94
N LEU A 928 29.33 -21.40 -3.45
CA LEU A 928 28.46 -21.23 -2.31
C LEU A 928 27.01 -21.62 -2.66
N HIS A 929 26.53 -21.23 -3.84
CA HIS A 929 25.26 -21.68 -4.40
C HIS A 929 25.17 -23.21 -4.43
N ARG A 930 26.14 -23.89 -5.06
CA ARG A 930 26.20 -25.37 -5.11
C ARG A 930 26.22 -26.01 -3.72
N ALA A 931 27.04 -25.49 -2.79
CA ALA A 931 27.13 -26.03 -1.43
C ALA A 931 25.84 -25.85 -0.60
N THR A 932 24.99 -24.89 -0.98
CA THR A 932 23.69 -24.64 -0.33
C THR A 932 22.50 -25.20 -1.12
N ALA A 933 22.74 -25.88 -2.24
CA ALA A 933 21.69 -26.45 -3.08
C ALA A 933 20.84 -27.45 -2.26
N GLY A 934 19.52 -27.26 -2.27
CA GLY A 934 18.57 -28.08 -1.48
C GLY A 934 18.34 -27.62 -0.04
N MET A 935 19.05 -26.59 0.45
CA MET A 935 18.80 -26.01 1.77
C MET A 935 17.64 -25.00 1.74
N ARG A 936 16.81 -25.00 2.77
CA ARG A 936 15.72 -24.01 2.93
C ARG A 936 16.25 -22.73 3.58
N LEU A 937 16.92 -21.89 2.81
CA LEU A 937 17.33 -20.54 3.22
C LEU A 937 16.12 -19.61 3.21
N ASP A 938 16.08 -18.63 4.12
CA ASP A 938 15.13 -17.51 4.04
C ASP A 938 15.58 -16.48 2.99
N TRP A 939 16.90 -16.32 2.78
CA TRP A 939 17.47 -15.44 1.75
C TRP A 939 18.94 -15.78 1.40
N PHE A 940 19.37 -15.37 0.20
CA PHE A 940 20.75 -15.44 -0.28
C PHE A 940 21.12 -14.08 -0.90
N ALA A 941 22.01 -13.33 -0.26
CA ALA A 941 22.37 -11.97 -0.67
C ALA A 941 23.81 -11.94 -1.23
N VAL A 942 23.99 -11.30 -2.39
CA VAL A 942 25.30 -11.10 -3.03
C VAL A 942 25.60 -9.61 -3.12
N PHE A 943 26.72 -9.18 -2.56
CA PHE A 943 27.10 -7.76 -2.60
C PHE A 943 27.85 -7.46 -3.89
N SER A 944 27.16 -6.78 -4.80
CA SER A 944 27.70 -6.27 -6.07
C SER A 944 28.20 -4.82 -5.90
N SER A 945 28.31 -4.06 -6.99
CA SER A 945 28.75 -2.66 -7.00
C SER A 945 28.04 -1.85 -8.08
N MET A 946 27.76 -0.58 -7.79
CA MET A 946 27.25 0.38 -8.77
C MET A 946 28.19 0.57 -9.99
N ALA A 947 29.44 0.13 -9.86
CA ALA A 947 30.42 0.10 -10.96
C ALA A 947 29.95 -0.75 -12.16
N SER A 948 29.27 -1.89 -11.94
CA SER A 948 28.72 -2.70 -13.05
C SER A 948 27.44 -2.13 -13.63
N LEU A 949 26.69 -1.36 -12.82
CA LEU A 949 25.47 -0.68 -13.25
C LEU A 949 25.78 0.50 -14.17
N LEU A 950 26.67 1.40 -13.72
CA LEU A 950 26.99 2.65 -14.41
C LEU A 950 28.13 2.49 -15.41
N GLY A 951 29.18 1.72 -15.07
CA GLY A 951 30.39 1.58 -15.88
C GLY A 951 31.53 2.49 -15.42
N ASN A 952 32.01 2.31 -14.19
CA ASN A 952 33.07 3.17 -13.63
C ASN A 952 34.42 2.95 -14.34
N PRO A 953 35.06 3.99 -14.92
CA PRO A 953 36.37 3.88 -15.54
C PRO A 953 37.43 3.32 -14.58
N GLY A 954 38.31 2.48 -15.10
CA GLY A 954 39.36 1.75 -14.37
C GLY A 954 38.87 0.45 -13.72
N GLN A 955 37.58 0.09 -13.84
CA GLN A 955 37.02 -1.06 -13.13
C GLN A 955 36.50 -2.16 -14.06
N GLY A 956 37.01 -2.27 -15.30
CA GLY A 956 36.49 -3.23 -16.31
C GLY A 956 36.35 -4.68 -15.81
N ALA A 957 37.40 -5.24 -15.22
CA ALA A 957 37.39 -6.59 -14.66
C ALA A 957 36.43 -6.74 -13.45
N TYR A 958 36.40 -5.73 -12.58
CA TYR A 958 35.53 -5.71 -11.40
C TYR A 958 34.06 -5.54 -11.76
N ALA A 959 33.75 -4.65 -12.71
CA ALA A 959 32.42 -4.43 -13.24
C ALA A 959 31.88 -5.68 -13.93
N ALA A 960 32.70 -6.42 -14.67
CA ALA A 960 32.28 -7.68 -15.29
C ALA A 960 31.97 -8.79 -14.27
N ALA A 961 32.73 -8.85 -13.16
CA ALA A 961 32.52 -9.83 -12.09
C ALA A 961 31.36 -9.51 -11.13
N ASN A 962 30.76 -8.32 -11.23
CA ASN A 962 29.69 -7.79 -10.39
C ASN A 962 28.33 -7.88 -11.07
#